data_AF-A0A7C5DGE7-F1
#
_entry.id   AF-A0A7C5DGE7-F1
#
_cell.length_a   1.000
_cell.length_b   1.000
_cell.length_c   1.000
_cell.angle_alpha   90.00
_cell.angle_beta   90.00
_cell.angle_gamma   90.00
#
_symmetry.space_group_name_H-M   'P 1'
#
loop_
_entity.id
_entity.type
_entity.pdbx_description
1 polymer ?
#
loop_
_entity_poly.entity_id
_entity_poly.type
_entity_poly.pdbx_seq_one_letter_code
_entity_poly.pdbx_strand_id
1 'polypeptide(L)'
;KEKDAAKMRRFLFQRTETRSTKWYQIFDTEKLDDEQVVGGHLALLGVLGFIMAIYYISGIQVFPWGSPGFHDNWFYLTIKPRMVSLGIDTYSTKTADLEAAGARLLGWAAFHFLSGSILLFGGWRHWTHNLTNPFTGRCGNFRDFRFLGKFGDMVFSGTSAKSYREALGPHAVYMSLLFLGWGFLMWFVLGFAPIPDFQTINSETFMSFVWFVIFFAMGIYWWNNPPNAATHLNDDMKAAFSVHLTAIGYINIAIGCIAFVAFQQPSFNAYYQHLDKLVFYLYGEPFNRVSFDFVEQGGKIISGSKEFAEFAPYAILPKNGASFGMARVVTDLITFNHIICGVLYVFAGVYHGGQYLLKIQLNGMYNQIKSIWITKGRDQEVQVKILGTVMALCFSTMLSVYAVIVWNTICELNIFGTNIMMSFYWLKPLPMFQWMFSDPSINDWVMVHVITAGSLFSLIALVRIAFFAHTSPLWDDLGLKKNSYSFPCLGPVYGGTCGVSIQDQLWFAMLWGIKGLSAVCWYIDGAWIASMMYGVPAADAKAWDSIAHLHHHYTSGIFYYFWTETVTIFSSSHLSTILMIGHLVWFISFAVWFEDRGSRLEGADIQTRTIRWLGKKFLNRDVNFRFPVLTISDSKLAGTFLYFGGTFMLVFLFLVNGFYQTNSPLPPPVSHAAVSGQAMLAQLVDTLMKMIA
;
A
#
# COMPACT_ATOMS: atom_id res chain seq x y z
N LYS A 1 7.61 -32.48 42.66
CA LYS A 1 6.98 -31.13 42.55
C LYS A 1 7.96 -30.09 41.98
N GLU A 2 9.03 -29.65 42.67
CA GLU A 2 9.99 -28.69 42.07
C GLU A 2 10.84 -29.25 40.91
N LYS A 3 11.31 -30.51 41.01
CA LYS A 3 12.03 -31.19 39.92
C LYS A 3 11.17 -31.33 38.65
N ASP A 4 9.86 -31.52 38.80
CA ASP A 4 8.92 -31.64 37.68
C ASP A 4 8.64 -30.28 37.04
N ALA A 5 8.55 -29.21 37.85
CA ALA A 5 8.44 -27.84 37.38
C ALA A 5 9.71 -27.38 36.62
N ALA A 6 10.91 -27.73 37.11
CA ALA A 6 12.16 -27.43 36.42
C ALA A 6 12.29 -28.19 35.08
N LYS A 7 11.87 -29.46 35.04
CA LYS A 7 11.84 -30.26 33.81
C LYS A 7 10.82 -29.72 32.81
N MET A 8 9.65 -29.28 33.28
CA MET A 8 8.64 -28.61 32.45
C MET A 8 9.16 -27.29 31.88
N ARG A 9 9.78 -26.42 32.72
CA ARG A 9 10.39 -25.18 32.25
C ARG A 9 11.46 -25.45 31.19
N ARG A 10 12.33 -26.42 31.40
CA ARG A 10 13.37 -26.82 30.43
C ARG A 10 12.77 -27.32 29.10
N PHE A 11 11.70 -28.09 29.15
CA PHE A 11 10.96 -28.53 27.97
C PHE A 11 10.31 -27.37 27.21
N LEU A 12 9.73 -26.40 27.93
CA LEU A 12 9.15 -25.19 27.34
C LEU A 12 10.22 -24.29 26.72
N PHE A 13 11.40 -24.17 27.34
CA PHE A 13 12.53 -23.43 26.77
C PHE A 13 13.01 -24.02 25.45
N GLN A 14 13.09 -25.34 25.31
CA GLN A 14 13.48 -25.97 24.03
C GLN A 14 12.52 -25.65 22.89
N ARG A 15 11.21 -25.44 23.19
CA ARG A 15 10.22 -25.07 22.18
C ARG A 15 10.33 -23.62 21.70
N THR A 16 10.86 -22.72 22.52
CA THR A 16 11.13 -21.35 22.06
C THR A 16 12.39 -21.22 21.21
N GLU A 17 13.22 -22.27 21.14
CA GLU A 17 14.45 -22.28 20.32
C GLU A 17 14.22 -22.75 18.87
N THR A 18 13.07 -23.36 18.57
CA THR A 18 12.78 -23.85 17.21
C THR A 18 12.70 -22.70 16.19
N ARG A 19 13.72 -22.59 15.34
CA ARG A 19 13.75 -21.77 14.12
C ARG A 19 13.85 -22.70 12.93
N SER A 20 12.89 -22.64 12.00
CA SER A 20 13.03 -23.29 10.70
C SER A 20 13.40 -22.24 9.66
N THR A 21 14.63 -22.30 9.15
CA THR A 21 14.97 -21.57 7.93
C THR A 21 14.45 -22.36 6.74
N LYS A 22 13.88 -21.65 5.76
CA LYS A 22 13.40 -22.20 4.49
C LYS A 22 13.89 -21.30 3.35
N TRP A 23 13.29 -21.44 2.18
CA TRP A 23 13.65 -20.71 0.96
C TRP A 23 13.56 -19.17 1.10
N TYR A 24 12.60 -18.63 1.87
CA TYR A 24 12.36 -17.18 1.97
C TYR A 24 13.38 -16.39 2.81
N GLN A 25 14.40 -17.06 3.36
CA GLN A 25 15.50 -16.42 4.10
C GLN A 25 16.83 -16.50 3.34
N ILE A 26 16.82 -16.80 2.04
CA ILE A 26 18.05 -16.96 1.25
C ILE A 26 18.93 -15.71 1.25
N PHE A 27 18.34 -14.52 1.27
CA PHE A 27 19.03 -13.22 1.36
C PHE A 27 18.89 -12.57 2.76
N ASP A 28 18.94 -13.37 3.84
CA ASP A 28 18.97 -12.82 5.21
C ASP A 28 20.21 -11.91 5.39
N THR A 29 20.02 -10.76 6.02
CA THR A 29 21.04 -9.69 6.16
C THR A 29 22.29 -10.17 6.89
N GLU A 30 22.16 -11.19 7.74
CA GLU A 30 23.31 -11.77 8.46
C GLU A 30 24.24 -12.62 7.56
N LYS A 31 23.85 -12.88 6.31
CA LYS A 31 24.60 -13.68 5.34
C LYS A 31 25.23 -12.85 4.21
N LEU A 32 24.94 -11.56 4.17
CA LEU A 32 25.37 -10.65 3.12
C LEU A 32 26.45 -9.72 3.66
N ASP A 33 27.39 -9.36 2.80
CA ASP A 33 28.32 -8.24 3.03
C ASP A 33 27.81 -6.94 2.37
N ASP A 34 28.49 -5.83 2.64
CA ASP A 34 28.09 -4.51 2.16
C ASP A 34 28.16 -4.38 0.62
N GLU A 35 29.10 -5.06 -0.05
CA GLU A 35 29.27 -4.96 -1.50
C GLU A 35 28.16 -5.74 -2.25
N GLN A 36 27.74 -6.88 -1.71
CA GLN A 36 26.58 -7.62 -2.20
C GLN A 36 25.28 -6.80 -2.11
N VAL A 37 25.11 -5.97 -1.08
CA VAL A 37 23.97 -5.05 -0.99
C VAL A 37 23.98 -4.04 -2.13
N VAL A 38 25.13 -3.44 -2.45
CA VAL A 38 25.28 -2.53 -3.60
C VAL A 38 25.00 -3.27 -4.91
N GLY A 39 25.55 -4.46 -5.10
CA GLY A 39 25.31 -5.28 -6.29
C GLY A 39 23.84 -5.64 -6.48
N GLY A 40 23.16 -6.03 -5.41
CA GLY A 40 21.73 -6.30 -5.40
C GLY A 40 20.90 -5.06 -5.76
N HIS A 41 21.20 -3.90 -5.16
CA HIS A 41 20.50 -2.65 -5.46
C HIS A 41 20.67 -2.21 -6.93
N LEU A 42 21.90 -2.28 -7.48
CA LEU A 42 22.13 -1.97 -8.90
C LEU A 42 21.36 -2.91 -9.83
N ALA A 43 21.30 -4.21 -9.50
CA ALA A 43 20.54 -5.15 -10.28
C ALA A 43 19.02 -4.86 -10.25
N LEU A 44 18.48 -4.52 -9.08
CA LEU A 44 17.08 -4.13 -8.92
C LEU A 44 16.74 -2.83 -9.64
N LEU A 45 17.63 -1.83 -9.64
CA LEU A 45 17.49 -0.62 -10.45
C LEU A 45 17.51 -0.94 -11.95
N GLY A 46 18.33 -1.91 -12.36
CA GLY A 46 18.34 -2.42 -13.72
C GLY A 46 16.99 -3.03 -14.12
N VAL A 47 16.46 -3.94 -13.30
CA VAL A 47 15.13 -4.56 -13.49
C VAL A 47 14.02 -3.52 -13.54
N LEU A 48 14.07 -2.50 -12.68
CA LEU A 48 13.12 -1.38 -12.71
C LEU A 48 13.16 -0.65 -14.07
N GLY A 49 14.36 -0.41 -14.63
CA GLY A 49 14.51 0.15 -15.97
C GLY A 49 13.82 -0.69 -17.05
N PHE A 50 13.97 -2.02 -17.02
CA PHE A 50 13.28 -2.92 -17.95
C PHE A 50 11.76 -2.84 -17.82
N ILE A 51 11.24 -2.87 -16.59
CA ILE A 51 9.79 -2.82 -16.36
C ILE A 51 9.19 -1.48 -16.82
N MET A 52 9.88 -0.37 -16.57
CA MET A 52 9.44 0.94 -17.08
C MET A 52 9.43 1.01 -18.61
N ALA A 53 10.44 0.43 -19.28
CA ALA A 53 10.46 0.34 -20.73
C ALA A 53 9.29 -0.50 -21.28
N ILE A 54 8.94 -1.61 -20.62
CA ILE A 54 7.76 -2.41 -20.94
C ILE A 54 6.48 -1.58 -20.82
N TYR A 55 6.35 -0.78 -19.75
CA TYR A 55 5.20 0.10 -19.57
C TYR A 55 5.10 1.16 -20.67
N TYR A 56 6.21 1.78 -21.08
CA TYR A 56 6.22 2.79 -22.15
C TYR A 56 5.76 2.22 -23.49
N ILE A 57 6.23 1.02 -23.84
CA ILE A 57 5.82 0.34 -25.08
C ILE A 57 4.34 -0.08 -24.99
N SER A 58 3.88 -0.51 -23.82
CA SER A 58 2.48 -0.90 -23.61
C SER A 58 1.47 0.25 -23.78
N GLY A 59 1.94 1.51 -23.75
CA GLY A 59 1.12 2.70 -23.94
C GLY A 59 0.99 3.18 -25.39
N ILE A 60 1.68 2.54 -26.34
CA ILE A 60 1.70 2.98 -27.74
C ILE A 60 0.35 2.71 -28.40
N GLN A 61 -0.27 3.77 -28.92
CA GLN A 61 -1.56 3.72 -29.65
C GLN A 61 -1.38 3.49 -31.16
N VAL A 62 -0.34 4.10 -31.74
CA VAL A 62 0.05 3.93 -33.15
C VAL A 62 1.56 3.77 -33.18
N PHE A 63 2.04 2.68 -33.78
CA PHE A 63 3.47 2.52 -33.98
C PHE A 63 3.96 3.47 -35.08
N PRO A 64 5.20 4.01 -35.00
CA PRO A 64 5.70 4.99 -35.97
C PRO A 64 5.72 4.54 -37.43
N TRP A 65 5.67 3.23 -37.67
CA TRP A 65 5.56 2.64 -39.02
C TRP A 65 4.10 2.45 -39.49
N GLY A 66 3.13 3.04 -38.79
CA GLY A 66 1.72 3.10 -39.19
C GLY A 66 0.87 1.89 -38.80
N SER A 67 1.35 0.99 -37.92
CA SER A 67 0.53 -0.12 -37.43
C SER A 67 -0.29 0.28 -36.19
N PRO A 68 -1.55 -0.20 -36.05
CA PRO A 68 -2.30 -0.06 -34.82
C PRO A 68 -1.52 -0.61 -33.61
N GLY A 69 -1.56 0.15 -32.52
CA GLY A 69 -0.92 -0.18 -31.26
C GLY A 69 -1.80 -1.00 -30.32
N PHE A 70 -1.60 -0.81 -29.02
CA PHE A 70 -2.34 -1.51 -27.97
C PHE A 70 -3.52 -0.69 -27.48
N HIS A 71 -4.56 -1.39 -27.02
CA HIS A 71 -5.62 -0.81 -26.20
C HIS A 71 -5.10 -0.40 -24.81
N ASP A 72 -5.87 0.44 -24.12
CA ASP A 72 -5.54 0.95 -22.80
C ASP A 72 -5.43 -0.18 -21.76
N ASN A 73 -4.51 0.01 -20.82
CA ASN A 73 -4.33 -0.87 -19.67
C ASN A 73 -4.03 -0.03 -18.41
N TRP A 74 -4.37 -0.58 -17.24
CA TRP A 74 -4.23 0.15 -15.98
C TRP A 74 -2.80 0.57 -15.65
N PHE A 75 -1.78 -0.21 -16.04
CA PHE A 75 -0.38 0.14 -15.79
C PHE A 75 0.01 1.44 -16.51
N TYR A 76 -0.32 1.58 -17.79
CA TYR A 76 0.02 2.79 -18.53
C TYR A 76 -0.90 3.96 -18.17
N LEU A 77 -2.19 3.73 -17.96
CA LEU A 77 -3.14 4.78 -17.54
C LEU A 77 -2.71 5.47 -16.24
N THR A 78 -2.11 4.73 -15.30
CA THR A 78 -1.53 5.30 -14.07
C THR A 78 -0.40 6.29 -14.33
N ILE A 79 0.44 6.07 -15.35
CA ILE A 79 1.61 6.92 -15.64
C ILE A 79 1.37 7.93 -16.78
N LYS A 80 0.25 7.81 -17.51
CA LYS A 80 -0.08 8.65 -18.66
C LYS A 80 -0.08 10.15 -18.32
N PRO A 81 -0.68 10.63 -17.21
CA PRO A 81 -0.61 12.06 -16.84
C PRO A 81 0.83 12.56 -16.69
N ARG A 82 1.74 11.72 -16.20
CA ARG A 82 3.17 12.08 -16.10
C ARG A 82 3.83 12.16 -17.48
N MET A 83 3.51 11.27 -18.40
CA MET A 83 4.05 11.33 -19.78
C MET A 83 3.54 12.56 -20.54
N VAL A 84 2.28 12.92 -20.36
CA VAL A 84 1.69 14.12 -20.98
C VAL A 84 2.28 15.40 -20.40
N SER A 85 2.43 15.48 -19.07
CA SER A 85 3.08 16.65 -18.44
C SER A 85 4.53 16.85 -18.87
N LEU A 86 5.26 15.76 -19.18
CA LEU A 86 6.61 15.81 -19.72
C LEU A 86 6.67 16.04 -21.25
N GLY A 87 5.53 16.19 -21.93
CA GLY A 87 5.46 16.41 -23.38
C GLY A 87 5.91 15.19 -24.22
N ILE A 88 5.89 13.99 -23.63
CA ILE A 88 6.27 12.74 -24.30
C ILE A 88 5.06 12.14 -25.01
N ASP A 89 3.95 12.03 -24.29
CA ASP A 89 2.65 11.53 -24.78
C ASP A 89 1.65 12.69 -24.95
N THR A 90 0.48 12.41 -25.51
CA THR A 90 -0.56 13.39 -25.84
C THR A 90 -1.97 12.85 -25.59
N TYR A 91 -2.93 13.77 -25.43
CA TYR A 91 -4.36 13.46 -25.39
C TYR A 91 -5.09 13.71 -26.71
N SER A 92 -4.35 14.05 -27.78
CA SER A 92 -4.88 14.18 -29.13
C SER A 92 -5.04 12.82 -29.82
N THR A 93 -6.06 12.70 -30.69
CA THR A 93 -6.30 11.52 -31.54
C THR A 93 -5.79 11.69 -32.97
N LYS A 94 -5.12 12.80 -33.28
CA LYS A 94 -4.58 13.06 -34.62
C LYS A 94 -3.40 12.14 -34.91
N THR A 95 -3.33 11.59 -36.12
CA THR A 95 -2.30 10.64 -36.55
C THR A 95 -0.88 11.15 -36.30
N ALA A 96 -0.58 12.40 -36.70
CA ALA A 96 0.75 12.98 -36.51
C ALA A 96 1.17 13.09 -35.03
N ASP A 97 0.21 13.42 -34.15
CA ASP A 97 0.47 13.53 -32.71
C ASP A 97 0.75 12.14 -32.11
N LEU A 98 0.00 11.13 -32.54
CA LEU A 98 0.15 9.74 -32.09
C LEU A 98 1.43 9.09 -32.61
N GLU A 99 1.81 9.32 -33.86
CA GLU A 99 3.08 8.83 -34.44
C GLU A 99 4.29 9.43 -33.72
N ALA A 100 4.25 10.74 -33.43
CA ALA A 100 5.29 11.43 -32.67
C ALA A 100 5.38 10.91 -31.23
N ALA A 101 4.24 10.71 -30.55
CA ALA A 101 4.20 10.11 -29.22
C ALA A 101 4.77 8.68 -29.21
N GLY A 102 4.36 7.84 -30.18
CA GLY A 102 4.88 6.49 -30.35
C GLY A 102 6.40 6.44 -30.56
N ALA A 103 6.94 7.35 -31.38
CA ALA A 103 8.38 7.45 -31.62
C ALA A 103 9.15 7.85 -30.37
N ARG A 104 8.64 8.84 -29.61
CA ARG A 104 9.25 9.27 -28.34
C ARG A 104 9.21 8.16 -27.29
N LEU A 105 8.08 7.46 -27.14
CA LEU A 105 7.93 6.35 -26.20
C LEU A 105 8.91 5.21 -26.51
N LEU A 106 9.07 4.84 -27.79
CA LEU A 106 10.07 3.84 -28.21
C LEU A 106 11.50 4.29 -27.92
N GLY A 107 11.83 5.56 -28.19
CA GLY A 107 13.13 6.13 -27.86
C GLY A 107 13.45 6.06 -26.36
N TRP A 108 12.50 6.46 -25.51
CA TRP A 108 12.63 6.38 -24.06
C TRP A 108 12.72 4.93 -23.56
N ALA A 109 11.95 4.00 -24.14
CA ALA A 109 12.02 2.58 -23.80
C ALA A 109 13.39 1.99 -24.15
N ALA A 110 13.93 2.30 -25.33
CA ALA A 110 15.26 1.85 -25.74
C ALA A 110 16.37 2.38 -24.81
N PHE A 111 16.28 3.65 -24.41
CA PHE A 111 17.21 4.25 -23.44
C PHE A 111 17.14 3.54 -22.07
N HIS A 112 15.94 3.20 -21.61
CA HIS A 112 15.72 2.48 -20.34
C HIS A 112 16.23 1.03 -20.41
N PHE A 113 16.03 0.33 -21.52
CA PHE A 113 16.59 -1.01 -21.72
C PHE A 113 18.14 -1.00 -21.72
N LEU A 114 18.75 -0.03 -22.39
CA LEU A 114 20.20 0.12 -22.42
C LEU A 114 20.76 0.43 -21.03
N SER A 115 20.19 1.45 -20.36
CA SER A 115 20.59 1.84 -19.00
C SER A 115 20.38 0.71 -18.00
N GLY A 116 19.25 0.00 -18.09
CA GLY A 116 18.95 -1.14 -17.24
C GLY A 116 19.93 -2.30 -17.42
N SER A 117 20.36 -2.58 -18.65
CA SER A 117 21.39 -3.58 -18.95
C SER A 117 22.74 -3.22 -18.34
N ILE A 118 23.14 -1.94 -18.43
CA ILE A 118 24.39 -1.43 -17.84
C ILE A 118 24.35 -1.56 -16.32
N LEU A 119 23.22 -1.24 -15.68
CA LEU A 119 23.05 -1.36 -14.24
C LEU A 119 23.05 -2.82 -13.77
N LEU A 120 22.43 -3.75 -14.50
CA LEU A 120 22.52 -5.19 -14.23
C LEU A 120 23.97 -5.69 -14.29
N PHE A 121 24.71 -5.28 -15.31
CA PHE A 121 26.13 -5.60 -15.41
C PHE A 121 26.94 -5.00 -14.25
N GLY A 122 26.64 -3.77 -13.84
CA GLY A 122 27.21 -3.15 -12.64
C GLY A 122 26.88 -3.94 -11.37
N GLY A 123 25.65 -4.44 -11.25
CA GLY A 123 25.21 -5.29 -10.15
C GLY A 123 25.99 -6.60 -10.07
N TRP A 124 26.19 -7.27 -11.20
CA TRP A 124 27.03 -8.47 -11.30
C TRP A 124 28.47 -8.21 -10.83
N ARG A 125 29.06 -7.08 -11.23
CA ARG A 125 30.44 -6.71 -10.85
C ARG A 125 30.62 -6.53 -9.36
N HIS A 126 29.69 -5.86 -8.69
CA HIS A 126 29.74 -5.65 -7.24
C HIS A 126 29.40 -6.94 -6.47
N TRP A 127 28.37 -7.68 -6.90
CA TRP A 127 27.96 -8.92 -6.23
C TRP A 127 29.08 -9.97 -6.16
N THR A 128 29.94 -10.00 -7.20
CA THR A 128 31.05 -10.94 -7.33
C THR A 128 32.39 -10.39 -6.84
N HIS A 129 32.41 -9.23 -6.15
CA HIS A 129 33.62 -8.57 -5.65
C HIS A 129 34.67 -8.31 -6.74
N ASN A 130 34.21 -7.98 -7.96
CA ASN A 130 35.05 -7.87 -9.14
C ASN A 130 35.05 -6.44 -9.70
N LEU A 131 35.48 -5.50 -8.86
CA LEU A 131 35.69 -4.09 -9.21
C LEU A 131 36.97 -3.90 -10.03
N THR A 132 37.01 -4.49 -11.22
CA THR A 132 38.12 -4.36 -12.17
C THR A 132 37.69 -3.59 -13.40
N ASN A 133 38.52 -2.64 -13.83
CA ASN A 133 38.29 -1.93 -15.07
C ASN A 133 38.56 -2.87 -16.25
N PRO A 134 37.59 -3.12 -17.15
CA PRO A 134 37.75 -4.09 -18.23
C PRO A 134 38.73 -3.63 -19.33
N PHE A 135 39.05 -2.34 -19.39
CA PHE A 135 39.93 -1.75 -20.42
C PHE A 135 41.38 -1.59 -19.95
N THR A 136 41.59 -1.25 -18.67
CA THR A 136 42.92 -0.96 -18.12
C THR A 136 43.45 -2.04 -17.19
N GLY A 137 42.61 -3.00 -16.79
CA GLY A 137 42.96 -4.03 -15.80
C GLY A 137 43.15 -3.48 -14.38
N ARG A 138 42.84 -2.20 -14.12
CA ARG A 138 42.99 -1.59 -12.79
C ARG A 138 41.96 -2.15 -11.81
N CYS A 139 42.42 -2.66 -10.68
CA CYS A 139 41.57 -3.06 -9.56
C CYS A 139 41.15 -1.86 -8.70
N GLY A 140 39.93 -1.90 -8.17
CA GLY A 140 39.39 -0.98 -7.16
C GLY A 140 39.23 -1.67 -5.81
N ASN A 141 39.44 -0.91 -4.73
CA ASN A 141 39.14 -1.34 -3.37
C ASN A 141 37.84 -0.66 -2.91
N PHE A 142 36.87 -1.43 -2.42
CA PHE A 142 35.59 -0.91 -1.93
C PHE A 142 35.75 0.04 -0.72
N ARG A 143 36.79 -0.16 0.11
CA ARG A 143 37.03 0.67 1.30
C ARG A 143 37.73 1.98 1.02
N ASP A 144 38.59 2.02 0.00
CA ASP A 144 39.46 3.16 -0.29
C ASP A 144 39.41 3.49 -1.78
N PHE A 145 38.47 4.37 -2.15
CA PHE A 145 38.33 4.91 -3.50
C PHE A 145 38.14 6.43 -3.47
N ARG A 146 38.54 7.10 -4.55
CA ARG A 146 38.41 8.56 -4.69
C ARG A 146 37.07 8.91 -5.33
N PHE A 147 36.11 9.34 -4.52
CA PHE A 147 34.82 9.85 -5.00
C PHE A 147 35.04 11.11 -5.86
N LEU A 148 34.50 11.13 -7.09
CA LEU A 148 34.65 12.22 -8.08
C LEU A 148 36.11 12.58 -8.48
N GLY A 149 37.08 11.68 -8.23
CA GLY A 149 38.46 11.84 -8.69
C GLY A 149 39.12 13.15 -8.22
N LYS A 150 39.85 13.85 -9.11
CA LYS A 150 40.59 15.08 -8.79
C LYS A 150 39.69 16.22 -8.29
N PHE A 151 38.45 16.30 -8.75
CA PHE A 151 37.49 17.29 -8.28
C PHE A 151 37.12 17.00 -6.81
N GLY A 152 36.89 15.73 -6.48
CA GLY A 152 36.62 15.34 -5.11
C GLY A 152 37.83 15.46 -4.19
N ASP A 153 39.05 15.29 -4.70
CA ASP A 153 40.28 15.57 -3.94
C ASP A 153 40.39 17.06 -3.55
N MET A 154 39.95 17.96 -4.42
CA MET A 154 40.01 19.42 -4.21
C MET A 154 38.91 19.92 -3.26
N VAL A 155 37.72 19.32 -3.29
CA VAL A 155 36.55 19.80 -2.54
C VAL A 155 36.28 18.99 -1.27
N PHE A 156 36.64 17.71 -1.24
CA PHE A 156 36.27 16.75 -0.18
C PHE A 156 37.49 16.03 0.43
N SER A 157 38.72 16.50 0.18
CA SER A 157 39.97 15.99 0.80
C SER A 157 40.24 14.48 0.61
N GLY A 158 39.62 13.84 -0.39
CA GLY A 158 39.96 12.49 -0.84
C GLY A 158 39.67 11.32 0.12
N THR A 159 38.88 11.50 1.18
CA THR A 159 38.56 10.43 2.15
C THR A 159 37.34 9.60 1.72
N SER A 160 37.48 8.27 1.74
CA SER A 160 36.36 7.32 1.62
C SER A 160 35.63 7.16 2.98
N ALA A 161 34.51 6.44 3.00
CA ALA A 161 33.73 6.16 4.20
C ALA A 161 34.05 4.77 4.77
N LYS A 162 34.26 4.67 6.10
CA LYS A 162 34.45 3.40 6.81
C LYS A 162 33.19 2.94 7.54
N SER A 163 32.32 3.89 7.89
CA SER A 163 31.05 3.65 8.59
C SER A 163 29.88 4.29 7.83
N TYR A 164 28.65 3.84 8.09
CA TYR A 164 27.47 4.36 7.40
C TYR A 164 27.20 5.85 7.69
N ARG A 165 27.60 6.35 8.88
CA ARG A 165 27.49 7.79 9.20
C ARG A 165 28.39 8.66 8.32
N GLU A 166 29.54 8.14 7.92
CA GLU A 166 30.48 8.83 7.02
C GLU A 166 30.00 8.73 5.57
N ALA A 167 29.26 7.66 5.22
CA ALA A 167 28.66 7.50 3.89
C ALA A 167 27.50 8.48 3.63
N LEU A 168 26.82 8.96 4.67
CA LEU A 168 25.68 9.88 4.55
C LEU A 168 26.03 11.19 3.82
N GLY A 169 27.17 11.81 4.15
CA GLY A 169 27.63 13.05 3.51
C GLY A 169 27.79 12.90 1.98
N PRO A 170 28.63 11.96 1.51
CA PRO A 170 28.76 11.61 0.10
C PRO A 170 27.45 11.23 -0.59
N HIS A 171 26.52 10.55 0.10
CA HIS A 171 25.20 10.23 -0.46
C HIS A 171 24.36 11.47 -0.73
N ALA A 172 24.38 12.47 0.15
CA ALA A 172 23.69 13.74 -0.10
C ALA A 172 24.28 14.49 -1.30
N VAL A 173 25.60 14.43 -1.49
CA VAL A 173 26.26 14.95 -2.71
C VAL A 173 25.85 14.13 -3.94
N TYR A 174 25.77 12.81 -3.85
CA TYR A 174 25.29 11.98 -4.97
C TYR A 174 23.84 12.30 -5.36
N MET A 175 22.95 12.51 -4.37
CA MET A 175 21.58 12.95 -4.62
C MET A 175 21.52 14.34 -5.27
N SER A 176 22.40 15.27 -4.89
CA SER A 176 22.43 16.59 -5.53
C SER A 176 22.79 16.50 -7.02
N LEU A 177 23.68 15.59 -7.41
CA LEU A 177 23.98 15.33 -8.82
C LEU A 177 22.78 14.75 -9.58
N LEU A 178 21.94 13.94 -8.95
CA LEU A 178 20.69 13.47 -9.55
C LEU A 178 19.70 14.61 -9.78
N PHE A 179 19.53 15.51 -8.80
CA PHE A 179 18.70 16.72 -8.96
C PHE A 179 19.22 17.62 -10.09
N LEU A 180 20.53 17.84 -10.14
CA LEU A 180 21.16 18.63 -11.20
C LEU A 180 20.98 17.98 -12.58
N GLY A 181 21.19 16.66 -12.68
CA GLY A 181 20.98 15.89 -13.90
C GLY A 181 19.54 15.95 -14.40
N TRP A 182 18.57 15.88 -13.50
CA TRP A 182 17.15 16.02 -13.83
C TRP A 182 16.84 17.42 -14.39
N GLY A 183 17.34 18.49 -13.75
CA GLY A 183 17.17 19.86 -14.22
C GLY A 183 17.72 20.07 -15.64
N PHE A 184 18.90 19.54 -15.93
CA PHE A 184 19.47 19.61 -17.29
C PHE A 184 18.70 18.79 -18.31
N LEU A 185 18.21 17.61 -17.93
CA LEU A 185 17.40 16.78 -18.82
C LEU A 185 16.08 17.49 -19.18
N MET A 186 15.38 18.05 -18.20
CA MET A 186 14.16 18.82 -18.47
C MET A 186 14.43 20.05 -19.35
N TRP A 187 15.51 20.77 -19.08
CA TRP A 187 15.82 21.99 -19.82
C TRP A 187 16.28 21.73 -21.25
N PHE A 188 17.28 20.87 -21.44
CA PHE A 188 17.91 20.68 -22.75
C PHE A 188 17.24 19.63 -23.63
N VAL A 189 16.58 18.62 -23.04
CA VAL A 189 15.95 17.53 -23.81
C VAL A 189 14.45 17.78 -23.96
N LEU A 190 13.76 18.17 -22.88
CA LEU A 190 12.31 18.37 -22.90
C LEU A 190 11.88 19.82 -23.18
N GLY A 191 12.82 20.78 -23.14
CA GLY A 191 12.58 22.19 -23.48
C GLY A 191 11.92 23.03 -22.36
N PHE A 192 11.80 22.50 -21.14
CA PHE A 192 11.22 23.22 -20.00
C PHE A 192 12.30 24.06 -19.30
N ALA A 193 12.30 25.38 -19.55
CA ALA A 193 13.27 26.29 -18.93
C ALA A 193 13.02 26.46 -17.42
N PRO A 194 14.08 26.67 -16.60
CA PRO A 194 13.94 26.88 -15.16
C PRO A 194 13.32 28.25 -14.84
N ILE A 195 11.99 28.30 -14.75
CA ILE A 195 11.23 29.51 -14.45
C ILE A 195 10.46 29.29 -13.14
N PRO A 196 10.55 30.19 -12.15
CA PRO A 196 9.87 30.05 -10.86
C PRO A 196 8.38 30.38 -10.94
N ASP A 197 7.65 29.72 -11.84
CA ASP A 197 6.20 29.80 -11.97
C ASP A 197 5.55 28.51 -11.44
N PHE A 198 5.00 28.58 -10.23
CA PHE A 198 4.42 27.43 -9.51
C PHE A 198 3.04 27.00 -10.01
N GLN A 199 2.56 27.59 -11.11
CA GLN A 199 1.36 27.10 -11.82
C GLN A 199 1.70 26.19 -13.01
N THR A 200 2.96 26.16 -13.45
CA THR A 200 3.42 25.38 -14.60
C THR A 200 4.57 24.44 -14.24
N ILE A 201 4.83 23.44 -15.09
CA ILE A 201 5.88 22.44 -14.86
C ILE A 201 7.30 23.04 -14.85
N ASN A 202 7.49 24.24 -15.40
CA ASN A 202 8.77 24.94 -15.38
C ASN A 202 9.31 25.14 -13.95
N SER A 203 8.43 25.24 -12.95
CA SER A 203 8.81 25.25 -11.54
C SER A 203 9.51 23.97 -11.09
N GLU A 204 9.19 22.80 -11.66
CA GLU A 204 9.91 21.54 -11.36
C GLU A 204 11.38 21.64 -11.79
N THR A 205 11.63 22.19 -12.99
CA THR A 205 12.99 22.41 -13.49
C THR A 205 13.72 23.40 -12.57
N PHE A 206 13.10 24.52 -12.21
CA PHE A 206 13.68 25.50 -11.29
C PHE A 206 14.00 24.89 -9.91
N MET A 207 13.05 24.16 -9.31
CA MET A 207 13.21 23.55 -7.99
C MET A 207 14.30 22.47 -7.97
N SER A 208 14.54 21.76 -9.08
CA SER A 208 15.65 20.80 -9.15
C SER A 208 17.02 21.45 -8.91
N PHE A 209 17.25 22.67 -9.44
CA PHE A 209 18.47 23.43 -9.19
C PHE A 209 18.54 23.95 -7.75
N VAL A 210 17.40 24.38 -7.17
CA VAL A 210 17.35 24.77 -5.75
C VAL A 210 17.72 23.59 -4.85
N TRP A 211 17.15 22.41 -5.11
CA TRP A 211 17.47 21.19 -4.36
C TRP A 211 18.92 20.76 -4.54
N PHE A 212 19.50 20.89 -5.74
CA PHE A 212 20.93 20.67 -5.95
C PHE A 212 21.77 21.51 -4.98
N VAL A 213 21.51 22.81 -4.86
CA VAL A 213 22.26 23.72 -3.97
C VAL A 213 22.14 23.27 -2.51
N ILE A 214 20.92 22.98 -2.04
CA ILE A 214 20.67 22.58 -0.65
C ILE A 214 21.35 21.25 -0.31
N PHE A 215 21.14 20.21 -1.13
CA PHE A 215 21.70 18.88 -0.88
C PHE A 215 23.23 18.86 -1.00
N PHE A 216 23.81 19.64 -1.92
CA PHE A 216 25.26 19.74 -2.05
C PHE A 216 25.90 20.40 -0.82
N ALA A 217 25.34 21.53 -0.36
CA ALA A 217 25.83 22.22 0.83
C ALA A 217 25.68 21.36 2.10
N MET A 218 24.53 20.70 2.25
CA MET A 218 24.27 19.78 3.37
C MET A 218 25.19 18.57 3.35
N GLY A 219 25.50 18.03 2.17
CA GLY A 219 26.45 16.93 1.99
C GLY A 219 27.85 17.28 2.46
N ILE A 220 28.35 18.48 2.13
CA ILE A 220 29.64 18.99 2.63
C ILE A 220 29.64 19.07 4.17
N TYR A 221 28.57 19.59 4.76
CA TYR A 221 28.46 19.69 6.22
C TYR A 221 28.53 18.32 6.89
N TRP A 222 27.74 17.34 6.44
CA TRP A 222 27.72 15.99 7.03
C TRP A 222 28.95 15.16 6.72
N TRP A 223 29.65 15.42 5.62
CA TRP A 223 30.95 14.81 5.35
C TRP A 223 31.96 15.20 6.42
N ASN A 224 31.98 16.48 6.79
CA ASN A 224 32.88 17.01 7.82
C ASN A 224 32.39 16.73 9.24
N ASN A 225 31.07 16.62 9.45
CA ASN A 225 30.43 16.44 10.75
C ASN A 225 29.40 15.30 10.71
N PRO A 226 29.84 14.02 10.69
CA PRO A 226 28.93 12.89 10.66
C PRO A 226 27.99 12.88 11.88
N PRO A 227 26.68 12.64 11.70
CA PRO A 227 25.75 12.57 12.81
C PRO A 227 26.00 11.36 13.70
N ASN A 228 25.60 11.45 14.96
CA ASN A 228 25.85 10.40 15.95
C ASN A 228 24.56 9.92 16.64
N ALA A 229 23.82 9.04 15.95
CA ALA A 229 22.68 8.33 16.52
C ALA A 229 23.10 6.93 17.02
N ALA A 230 23.98 6.91 18.03
CA ALA A 230 24.54 5.74 18.70
C ALA A 230 25.53 4.89 17.86
N THR A 231 26.76 4.82 18.35
CA THR A 231 27.90 4.10 17.72
C THR A 231 27.63 2.63 17.38
N HIS A 232 26.70 1.95 18.06
CA HIS A 232 26.37 0.54 17.82
C HIS A 232 25.22 0.30 16.83
N LEU A 233 24.41 1.32 16.52
CA LEU A 233 23.32 1.22 15.53
C LEU A 233 23.79 1.60 14.12
N ASN A 234 24.87 2.39 14.05
CA ASN A 234 25.39 2.90 12.80
C ASN A 234 26.08 1.83 11.93
N ASP A 235 26.59 0.75 12.52
CA ASP A 235 27.39 -0.25 11.81
C ASP A 235 26.70 -1.64 11.72
N ASP A 236 25.45 -1.76 12.15
CA ASP A 236 24.64 -2.98 11.99
C ASP A 236 23.66 -2.82 10.83
N MET A 237 23.86 -3.62 9.77
CA MET A 237 23.07 -3.60 8.54
C MET A 237 21.57 -3.79 8.80
N LYS A 238 21.18 -4.59 9.82
CA LYS A 238 19.77 -4.86 10.15
C LYS A 238 19.14 -3.69 10.87
N ALA A 239 19.83 -3.12 11.85
CA ALA A 239 19.37 -1.98 12.62
C ALA A 239 19.15 -0.77 11.71
N ALA A 240 20.15 -0.38 10.93
CA ALA A 240 20.05 0.73 9.99
C ALA A 240 18.92 0.48 8.97
N PHE A 241 18.88 -0.70 8.33
CA PHE A 241 17.81 -1.05 7.39
C PHE A 241 16.41 -0.91 7.99
N SER A 242 16.20 -1.40 9.22
CA SER A 242 14.89 -1.34 9.88
C SER A 242 14.38 0.09 10.09
N VAL A 243 15.29 1.01 10.46
CA VAL A 243 14.99 2.43 10.64
C VAL A 243 14.67 3.11 9.30
N HIS A 244 15.46 2.83 8.26
CA HIS A 244 15.20 3.38 6.94
C HIS A 244 13.88 2.87 6.36
N LEU A 245 13.58 1.58 6.49
CA LEU A 245 12.34 0.99 5.96
C LEU A 245 11.10 1.59 6.64
N THR A 246 11.12 1.76 7.97
CA THR A 246 9.99 2.41 8.65
C THR A 246 9.87 3.89 8.28
N ALA A 247 10.98 4.62 8.11
CA ALA A 247 10.96 6.03 7.73
C ALA A 247 10.41 6.19 6.31
N ILE A 248 10.86 5.38 5.36
CA ILE A 248 10.35 5.34 3.98
C ILE A 248 8.85 4.99 3.96
N GLY A 249 8.38 4.15 4.88
CA GLY A 249 6.95 3.89 5.04
C GLY A 249 6.13 5.16 5.29
N TYR A 250 6.56 6.02 6.22
CA TYR A 250 5.90 7.30 6.47
C TYR A 250 6.06 8.30 5.32
N ILE A 251 7.22 8.34 4.65
CA ILE A 251 7.41 9.16 3.44
C ILE A 251 6.42 8.75 2.34
N ASN A 252 6.20 7.46 2.16
CA ASN A 252 5.27 6.94 1.16
C ASN A 252 3.81 7.31 1.48
N ILE A 253 3.42 7.24 2.76
CA ILE A 253 2.09 7.71 3.21
C ILE A 253 1.93 9.21 2.92
N ALA A 254 2.97 10.02 3.23
CA ALA A 254 2.94 11.46 2.98
C ALA A 254 2.79 11.79 1.49
N ILE A 255 3.53 11.11 0.61
CA ILE A 255 3.42 11.31 -0.84
C ILE A 255 2.04 10.88 -1.35
N GLY A 256 1.44 9.82 -0.80
CA GLY A 256 0.06 9.42 -1.11
C GLY A 256 -0.94 10.55 -0.80
N CYS A 257 -0.88 11.13 0.40
CA CYS A 257 -1.76 12.25 0.76
C CYS A 257 -1.48 13.52 -0.07
N ILE A 258 -0.20 13.84 -0.33
CA ILE A 258 0.18 14.99 -1.16
C ILE A 258 -0.35 14.82 -2.59
N ALA A 259 -0.22 13.63 -3.18
CA ALA A 259 -0.71 13.33 -4.51
C ALA A 259 -2.24 13.51 -4.60
N PHE A 260 -2.98 12.97 -3.62
CA PHE A 260 -4.45 13.12 -3.57
C PHE A 260 -4.87 14.60 -3.59
N VAL A 261 -4.24 15.45 -2.79
CA VAL A 261 -4.57 16.89 -2.72
C VAL A 261 -4.08 17.64 -3.96
N ALA A 262 -2.86 17.36 -4.44
CA ALA A 262 -2.23 18.07 -5.54
C ALA A 262 -2.92 17.80 -6.89
N PHE A 263 -3.31 16.56 -7.18
CA PHE A 263 -3.91 16.19 -8.47
C PHE A 263 -5.33 16.74 -8.66
N GLN A 264 -5.94 17.27 -7.60
CA GLN A 264 -7.24 17.94 -7.63
C GLN A 264 -7.12 19.47 -7.75
N GLN A 265 -5.89 20.02 -7.83
CA GLN A 265 -5.67 21.46 -7.98
C GLN A 265 -5.87 21.92 -9.44
N PRO A 266 -6.29 23.19 -9.66
CA PRO A 266 -6.45 23.74 -10.99
C PRO A 266 -5.21 23.62 -11.90
N SER A 267 -4.01 23.70 -11.35
CA SER A 267 -2.75 23.55 -12.09
C SER A 267 -2.54 22.15 -12.69
N PHE A 268 -3.19 21.11 -12.13
CA PHE A 268 -3.11 19.73 -12.61
C PHE A 268 -4.27 19.34 -13.53
N ASN A 269 -5.27 20.21 -13.72
CA ASN A 269 -6.47 19.93 -14.54
C ASN A 269 -6.13 19.56 -16.00
N ALA A 270 -5.07 20.16 -16.56
CA ALA A 270 -4.64 19.85 -17.92
C ALA A 270 -4.20 18.39 -18.10
N TYR A 271 -3.80 17.71 -17.03
CA TYR A 271 -3.25 16.35 -17.06
C TYR A 271 -4.21 15.31 -16.50
N TYR A 272 -4.99 15.64 -15.47
CA TYR A 272 -5.90 14.70 -14.80
C TYR A 272 -7.35 14.87 -15.26
N GLN A 273 -7.94 16.05 -15.09
CA GLN A 273 -9.34 16.31 -15.48
C GLN A 273 -9.57 16.22 -17.00
N HIS A 274 -8.51 16.32 -17.81
CA HIS A 274 -8.61 16.07 -19.24
C HIS A 274 -8.98 14.61 -19.57
N LEU A 275 -8.65 13.65 -18.69
CA LEU A 275 -9.00 12.23 -18.87
C LEU A 275 -10.51 12.04 -19.01
N ASP A 276 -11.32 12.82 -18.30
CA ASP A 276 -12.78 12.72 -18.38
C ASP A 276 -13.33 13.12 -19.75
N LYS A 277 -12.58 13.90 -20.53
CA LYS A 277 -12.97 14.30 -21.90
C LYS A 277 -12.62 13.26 -22.96
N LEU A 278 -11.96 12.17 -22.57
CA LEU A 278 -11.49 11.12 -23.47
C LEU A 278 -12.44 9.92 -23.50
N VAL A 279 -12.24 9.10 -24.53
CA VAL A 279 -12.87 7.80 -24.67
C VAL A 279 -11.78 6.74 -24.55
N PHE A 280 -12.02 5.73 -23.74
CA PHE A 280 -11.05 4.68 -23.44
C PHE A 280 -11.50 3.33 -24.00
N TYR A 281 -10.52 2.52 -24.38
CA TYR A 281 -10.72 1.13 -24.83
C TYR A 281 -9.86 0.24 -23.96
N LEU A 282 -10.42 -0.40 -22.93
CA LEU A 282 -9.66 -1.25 -22.00
C LEU A 282 -9.83 -2.73 -22.33
N TYR A 283 -8.79 -3.51 -22.11
CA TYR A 283 -8.91 -4.97 -22.13
C TYR A 283 -9.88 -5.45 -21.03
N GLY A 284 -10.84 -6.30 -21.41
CA GLY A 284 -11.85 -6.84 -20.49
C GLY A 284 -13.13 -6.01 -20.35
N GLU A 285 -13.28 -4.93 -21.12
CA GLU A 285 -14.53 -4.20 -21.27
C GLU A 285 -15.62 -5.06 -21.96
N PRO A 286 -16.91 -4.72 -21.80
CA PRO A 286 -17.97 -5.29 -22.62
C PRO A 286 -17.66 -5.14 -24.11
N PHE A 287 -17.75 -6.25 -24.84
CA PHE A 287 -17.52 -6.30 -26.29
C PHE A 287 -18.84 -6.41 -27.04
N ASN A 288 -18.84 -6.05 -28.33
CA ASN A 288 -20.00 -6.14 -29.21
C ASN A 288 -20.46 -7.59 -29.32
N ARG A 289 -21.55 -7.93 -28.61
CA ARG A 289 -22.06 -9.29 -28.51
C ARG A 289 -22.63 -9.74 -29.84
N VAL A 290 -22.53 -11.05 -30.09
CA VAL A 290 -23.09 -11.70 -31.27
C VAL A 290 -24.04 -12.81 -30.85
N SER A 291 -25.06 -13.05 -31.68
CA SER A 291 -26.01 -14.13 -31.45
C SER A 291 -25.40 -15.51 -31.75
N PHE A 292 -26.04 -16.58 -31.26
CA PHE A 292 -25.55 -17.95 -31.44
C PHE A 292 -25.50 -18.41 -32.91
N ASP A 293 -26.33 -17.82 -33.77
CA ASP A 293 -26.41 -18.07 -35.21
C ASP A 293 -25.49 -17.15 -36.03
N PHE A 294 -24.56 -16.43 -35.37
CA PHE A 294 -23.65 -15.52 -36.06
C PHE A 294 -22.67 -16.26 -36.97
N VAL A 295 -22.75 -16.00 -38.26
CA VAL A 295 -21.82 -16.52 -39.28
C VAL A 295 -21.31 -15.35 -40.12
N GLU A 296 -19.99 -15.21 -40.17
CA GLU A 296 -19.31 -14.24 -41.03
C GLU A 296 -18.44 -14.99 -42.06
N GLN A 297 -18.61 -14.67 -43.34
CA GLN A 297 -17.66 -15.09 -44.38
C GLN A 297 -17.32 -13.90 -45.27
N GLY A 298 -16.03 -13.70 -45.54
CA GLY A 298 -15.55 -12.64 -46.44
C GLY A 298 -15.93 -11.23 -45.99
N GLY A 299 -16.05 -10.96 -44.68
CA GLY A 299 -16.42 -9.65 -44.13
C GLY A 299 -17.92 -9.30 -44.24
N LYS A 300 -18.76 -10.25 -44.65
CA LYS A 300 -20.22 -10.11 -44.68
C LYS A 300 -20.87 -11.02 -43.65
N ILE A 301 -21.79 -10.46 -42.88
CA ILE A 301 -22.65 -11.19 -41.94
C ILE A 301 -23.67 -11.97 -42.77
N ILE A 302 -23.62 -13.31 -42.69
CA ILE A 302 -24.51 -14.24 -43.41
C ILE A 302 -25.75 -14.55 -42.57
N SER A 303 -25.57 -14.70 -41.26
CA SER A 303 -26.65 -14.97 -40.31
C SER A 303 -26.28 -14.41 -38.93
N GLY A 304 -27.28 -14.32 -38.05
CA GLY A 304 -27.16 -13.71 -36.74
C GLY A 304 -27.11 -12.18 -36.75
N SER A 305 -27.13 -11.62 -35.55
CA SER A 305 -27.13 -10.19 -35.30
C SER A 305 -26.03 -9.84 -34.30
N LYS A 306 -25.47 -8.65 -34.46
CA LYS A 306 -24.60 -8.00 -33.47
C LYS A 306 -25.38 -6.92 -32.73
N GLU A 307 -24.97 -6.65 -31.50
CA GLU A 307 -25.68 -5.69 -30.62
C GLU A 307 -25.67 -4.27 -31.19
N PHE A 308 -24.50 -3.81 -31.64
CA PHE A 308 -24.35 -2.49 -32.26
C PHE A 308 -23.91 -2.59 -33.71
N ALA A 309 -24.68 -1.97 -34.61
CA ALA A 309 -24.47 -2.00 -36.06
C ALA A 309 -23.12 -1.38 -36.48
N GLU A 310 -22.66 -0.38 -35.74
CA GLU A 310 -21.49 0.46 -36.07
C GLU A 310 -20.15 -0.22 -35.74
N PHE A 311 -20.14 -1.18 -34.81
CA PHE A 311 -18.92 -1.82 -34.33
C PHE A 311 -18.71 -3.19 -34.99
N ALA A 312 -17.46 -3.62 -35.15
CA ALA A 312 -17.14 -4.96 -35.64
C ALA A 312 -17.63 -6.04 -34.64
N PRO A 313 -17.87 -7.28 -35.09
CA PRO A 313 -18.15 -8.40 -34.20
C PRO A 313 -17.04 -8.54 -33.14
N TYR A 314 -17.40 -8.74 -31.88
CA TYR A 314 -16.45 -8.83 -30.75
C TYR A 314 -15.56 -7.60 -30.52
N ALA A 315 -15.82 -6.47 -31.16
CA ALA A 315 -15.08 -5.23 -30.91
C ALA A 315 -15.29 -4.76 -29.47
N ILE A 316 -14.24 -4.22 -28.86
CA ILE A 316 -14.33 -3.55 -27.56
C ILE A 316 -15.18 -2.29 -27.72
N LEU A 317 -16.18 -2.12 -26.85
CA LEU A 317 -17.04 -0.94 -26.89
C LEU A 317 -16.34 0.27 -26.26
N PRO A 318 -16.51 1.48 -26.84
CA PRO A 318 -15.93 2.70 -26.29
C PRO A 318 -16.53 3.05 -24.94
N LYS A 319 -15.68 3.46 -23.99
CA LYS A 319 -16.10 3.89 -22.66
C LYS A 319 -15.82 5.37 -22.45
N ASN A 320 -16.86 6.12 -22.09
CA ASN A 320 -16.77 7.55 -21.84
C ASN A 320 -16.07 7.82 -20.50
N GLY A 321 -14.99 8.61 -20.52
CA GLY A 321 -14.21 8.95 -19.34
C GLY A 321 -14.98 9.74 -18.28
N ALA A 322 -15.82 10.70 -18.68
CA ALA A 322 -16.55 11.57 -17.77
C ALA A 322 -17.65 10.83 -17.02
N SER A 323 -18.45 10.00 -17.71
CA SER A 323 -19.49 9.20 -17.05
C SER A 323 -18.91 8.13 -16.13
N PHE A 324 -17.68 7.70 -16.40
CA PHE A 324 -16.96 6.74 -15.58
C PHE A 324 -16.17 7.38 -14.42
N GLY A 325 -15.88 8.69 -14.50
CA GLY A 325 -15.07 9.40 -13.51
C GLY A 325 -13.58 9.04 -13.56
N MET A 326 -13.01 8.85 -14.76
CA MET A 326 -11.65 8.34 -14.96
C MET A 326 -10.58 9.19 -14.26
N ALA A 327 -10.73 10.51 -14.20
CA ALA A 327 -9.77 11.39 -13.53
C ALA A 327 -9.60 11.06 -12.04
N ARG A 328 -10.72 10.76 -11.36
CA ARG A 328 -10.72 10.40 -9.93
C ARG A 328 -10.20 8.98 -9.71
N VAL A 329 -10.65 8.02 -10.52
CA VAL A 329 -10.16 6.62 -10.53
C VAL A 329 -8.63 6.56 -10.59
N VAL A 330 -7.99 7.27 -11.53
CA VAL A 330 -6.52 7.27 -11.67
C VAL A 330 -5.84 7.89 -10.44
N THR A 331 -6.43 8.97 -9.90
CA THR A 331 -5.92 9.63 -8.68
C THR A 331 -5.98 8.69 -7.48
N ASP A 332 -7.08 7.96 -7.31
CA ASP A 332 -7.30 7.06 -6.18
C ASP A 332 -6.41 5.81 -6.28
N LEU A 333 -6.19 5.28 -7.48
CA LEU A 333 -5.22 4.20 -7.71
C LEU A 333 -3.80 4.58 -7.29
N ILE A 334 -3.33 5.76 -7.70
CA ILE A 334 -1.99 6.26 -7.34
C ILE A 334 -1.93 6.44 -5.83
N THR A 335 -2.91 7.14 -5.26
CA THR A 335 -2.97 7.45 -3.82
C THR A 335 -2.95 6.16 -2.99
N PHE A 336 -3.87 5.25 -3.26
CA PHE A 336 -4.07 4.05 -2.47
C PHE A 336 -2.85 3.14 -2.50
N ASN A 337 -2.19 2.99 -3.66
CA ASN A 337 -0.96 2.22 -3.79
C ASN A 337 0.15 2.71 -2.84
N HIS A 338 0.35 4.03 -2.74
CA HIS A 338 1.38 4.60 -1.87
C HIS A 338 1.00 4.46 -0.38
N ILE A 339 -0.28 4.62 -0.04
CA ILE A 339 -0.79 4.44 1.33
C ILE A 339 -0.59 2.99 1.80
N ILE A 340 -1.04 1.99 1.05
CA ILE A 340 -0.91 0.58 1.45
C ILE A 340 0.55 0.13 1.54
N CYS A 341 1.38 0.48 0.55
CA CYS A 341 2.80 0.16 0.57
C CYS A 341 3.50 0.85 1.75
N GLY A 342 3.18 2.11 2.02
CA GLY A 342 3.74 2.86 3.14
C GLY A 342 3.44 2.21 4.49
N VAL A 343 2.19 1.81 4.74
CA VAL A 343 1.79 1.09 5.96
C VAL A 343 2.55 -0.25 6.09
N LEU A 344 2.67 -1.01 4.99
CA LEU A 344 3.40 -2.28 5.00
C LEU A 344 4.90 -2.09 5.30
N TYR A 345 5.53 -1.02 4.81
CA TYR A 345 6.93 -0.70 5.11
C TYR A 345 7.12 -0.31 6.58
N VAL A 346 6.18 0.43 7.18
CA VAL A 346 6.20 0.71 8.64
C VAL A 346 6.14 -0.60 9.42
N PHE A 347 5.21 -1.50 9.10
CA PHE A 347 5.08 -2.78 9.79
C PHE A 347 6.34 -3.65 9.65
N ALA A 348 6.91 -3.74 8.44
CA ALA A 348 8.13 -4.49 8.18
C ALA A 348 9.36 -3.87 8.88
N GLY A 349 9.50 -2.54 8.88
CA GLY A 349 10.57 -1.83 9.57
C GLY A 349 10.55 -2.10 11.06
N VAL A 350 9.39 -1.99 11.72
CA VAL A 350 9.24 -2.30 13.15
C VAL A 350 9.54 -3.78 13.44
N TYR A 351 9.07 -4.70 12.59
CA TYR A 351 9.35 -6.13 12.75
C TYR A 351 10.84 -6.45 12.68
N HIS A 352 11.56 -5.90 11.70
CA HIS A 352 13.00 -6.08 11.56
C HIS A 352 13.78 -5.42 12.70
N GLY A 353 13.30 -4.28 13.21
CA GLY A 353 13.79 -3.69 14.45
C GLY A 353 13.62 -4.64 15.64
N GLY A 354 12.45 -5.27 15.77
CA GLY A 354 12.18 -6.29 16.79
C GLY A 354 13.09 -7.52 16.70
N GLN A 355 13.42 -7.98 15.49
CA GLN A 355 14.40 -9.07 15.29
C GLN A 355 15.79 -8.69 15.80
N TYR A 356 16.25 -7.47 15.48
CA TYR A 356 17.52 -6.93 15.98
C TYR A 356 17.50 -6.76 17.51
N LEU A 357 16.43 -6.17 18.06
CA LEU A 357 16.26 -5.98 19.52
C LEU A 357 16.32 -7.31 20.28
N LEU A 358 15.65 -8.35 19.76
CA LEU A 358 15.72 -9.69 20.37
C LEU A 358 17.14 -10.25 20.37
N LYS A 359 17.87 -10.12 19.25
CA LYS A 359 19.25 -10.60 19.11
C LYS A 359 20.18 -9.96 20.15
N ILE A 360 20.12 -8.64 20.32
CA ILE A 360 20.97 -7.95 21.30
C ILE A 360 20.58 -8.23 22.76
N GLN A 361 19.30 -8.58 23.02
CA GLN A 361 18.84 -9.04 24.33
C GLN A 361 19.39 -10.43 24.66
N LEU A 362 19.39 -11.35 23.69
CA LEU A 362 19.96 -12.69 23.85
C LEU A 362 21.48 -12.66 24.04
N ASN A 363 22.18 -11.78 23.30
CA ASN A 363 23.63 -11.63 23.39
C ASN A 363 24.09 -10.81 24.62
N GLY A 364 23.17 -10.20 25.38
CA GLY A 364 23.48 -9.38 26.56
C GLY A 364 23.90 -7.93 26.29
N MET A 365 23.98 -7.52 25.02
CA MET A 365 24.34 -6.15 24.61
C MET A 365 23.26 -5.11 24.93
N TYR A 366 22.00 -5.51 25.06
CA TYR A 366 20.87 -4.61 25.32
C TYR A 366 21.06 -3.71 26.56
N ASN A 367 21.70 -4.24 27.61
CA ASN A 367 21.99 -3.47 28.83
C ASN A 367 23.13 -2.46 28.68
N GLN A 368 23.96 -2.61 27.64
CA GLN A 368 25.15 -1.81 27.39
C GLN A 368 24.89 -0.61 26.46
N ILE A 369 23.71 -0.55 25.82
CA ILE A 369 23.39 0.52 24.87
C ILE A 369 23.06 1.82 25.61
N LYS A 370 23.81 2.88 25.28
CA LYS A 370 23.61 4.25 25.80
C LYS A 370 22.60 5.08 25.01
N SER A 371 22.16 4.60 23.84
CA SER A 371 21.19 5.30 23.00
C SER A 371 19.90 5.59 23.75
N ILE A 372 19.44 6.83 23.72
CA ILE A 372 18.18 7.26 24.36
C ILE A 372 16.96 6.45 23.87
N TRP A 373 17.01 5.98 22.63
CA TRP A 373 15.96 5.18 21.99
C TRP A 373 15.80 3.79 22.62
N ILE A 374 16.85 3.28 23.27
CA ILE A 374 16.80 2.02 24.01
C ILE A 374 16.60 2.27 25.50
N THR A 375 17.29 3.25 26.09
CA THR A 375 17.22 3.49 27.54
C THR A 375 15.81 3.90 27.98
N LYS A 376 15.07 4.68 27.18
CA LYS A 376 13.68 5.05 27.46
C LYS A 376 12.70 3.87 27.41
N GLY A 377 12.99 2.84 26.59
CA GLY A 377 12.14 1.67 26.41
C GLY A 377 12.58 0.45 27.21
N ARG A 378 13.65 0.55 28.01
CA ARG A 378 14.21 -0.58 28.76
C ARG A 378 13.49 -0.85 30.08
N ASP A 379 12.90 0.18 30.67
CA ASP A 379 12.15 0.07 31.92
C ASP A 379 10.76 -0.56 31.67
N GLN A 380 10.50 -1.68 32.31
CA GLN A 380 9.25 -2.44 32.19
C GLN A 380 8.04 -1.66 32.69
N GLU A 381 8.20 -0.77 33.67
CA GLU A 381 7.10 0.08 34.14
C GLU A 381 6.70 1.09 33.06
N VAL A 382 7.68 1.70 32.40
CA VAL A 382 7.45 2.61 31.27
C VAL A 382 6.79 1.87 30.10
N GLN A 383 7.23 0.65 29.79
CA GLN A 383 6.61 -0.17 28.74
C GLN A 383 5.12 -0.42 29.00
N VAL A 384 4.75 -0.78 30.23
CA VAL A 384 3.35 -1.01 30.61
C VAL A 384 2.54 0.29 30.55
N LYS A 385 3.08 1.42 31.03
CA LYS A 385 2.41 2.72 30.96
C LYS A 385 2.16 3.15 29.51
N ILE A 386 3.17 3.06 28.64
CA ILE A 386 3.03 3.43 27.21
C ILE A 386 1.97 2.54 26.55
N LEU A 387 2.07 1.21 26.70
CA LEU A 387 1.09 0.30 26.09
C LEU A 387 -0.32 0.52 26.66
N GLY A 388 -0.44 0.73 27.97
CA GLY A 388 -1.71 1.01 28.64
C GLY A 388 -2.37 2.29 28.13
N THR A 389 -1.61 3.37 28.00
CA THR A 389 -2.10 4.64 27.43
C THR A 389 -2.52 4.49 25.98
N VAL A 390 -1.72 3.82 25.14
CA VAL A 390 -2.07 3.58 23.73
C VAL A 390 -3.37 2.76 23.61
N MET A 391 -3.51 1.71 24.42
CA MET A 391 -4.71 0.87 24.42
C MET A 391 -5.94 1.61 24.93
N ALA A 392 -5.81 2.45 25.97
CA ALA A 392 -6.90 3.25 26.50
C ALA A 392 -7.39 4.30 25.48
N LEU A 393 -6.47 5.00 24.80
CA LEU A 393 -6.81 5.95 23.72
C LEU A 393 -7.46 5.24 22.53
N CYS A 394 -6.97 4.05 22.19
CA CYS A 394 -7.56 3.21 21.14
C CYS A 394 -9.01 2.84 21.49
N PHE A 395 -9.24 2.38 22.73
CA PHE A 395 -10.55 2.02 23.24
C PHE A 395 -11.52 3.21 23.23
N SER A 396 -11.13 4.35 23.80
CA SER A 396 -12.00 5.54 23.87
C SER A 396 -12.36 6.03 22.47
N THR A 397 -11.39 6.09 21.56
CA THR A 397 -11.62 6.62 20.20
C THR A 397 -12.52 5.71 19.38
N MET A 398 -12.25 4.40 19.33
CA MET A 398 -13.03 3.47 18.51
C MET A 398 -14.46 3.32 19.04
N LEU A 399 -14.65 3.31 20.36
CA LEU A 399 -15.96 3.18 20.97
C LEU A 399 -16.83 4.40 20.66
N SER A 400 -16.26 5.61 20.70
CA SER A 400 -16.96 6.84 20.33
C SER A 400 -17.45 6.82 18.89
N VAL A 401 -16.59 6.53 17.91
CA VAL A 401 -17.01 6.52 16.50
C VAL A 401 -17.99 5.40 16.20
N TYR A 402 -17.78 4.21 16.78
CA TYR A 402 -18.67 3.09 16.55
C TYR A 402 -20.07 3.38 17.13
N ALA A 403 -20.15 4.02 18.29
CA ALA A 403 -21.41 4.47 18.88
C ALA A 403 -22.14 5.47 17.98
N VAL A 404 -21.43 6.43 17.39
CA VAL A 404 -22.02 7.39 16.43
C VAL A 404 -22.56 6.68 15.19
N ILE A 405 -21.76 5.79 14.58
CA ILE A 405 -22.14 5.07 13.35
C ILE A 405 -23.39 4.21 13.58
N VAL A 406 -23.44 3.42 14.66
CA VAL A 406 -24.60 2.57 14.93
C VAL A 406 -25.83 3.41 15.32
N TRP A 407 -25.65 4.53 16.04
CA TRP A 407 -26.76 5.40 16.41
C TRP A 407 -27.37 6.10 15.20
N ASN A 408 -26.54 6.62 14.29
CA ASN A 408 -27.00 7.17 13.02
C ASN A 408 -27.79 6.12 12.22
N THR A 409 -27.29 4.89 12.16
CA THR A 409 -27.95 3.77 11.46
C THR A 409 -29.30 3.40 12.10
N ILE A 410 -29.39 3.39 13.43
CA ILE A 410 -30.65 3.16 14.16
C ILE A 410 -31.68 4.25 13.82
N CYS A 411 -31.25 5.51 13.78
CA CYS A 411 -32.11 6.65 13.50
C CYS A 411 -32.65 6.64 12.07
N GLU A 412 -31.85 6.23 11.08
CA GLU A 412 -32.28 6.05 9.68
C GLU A 412 -33.37 5.01 9.51
N LEU A 413 -33.22 3.88 10.23
CA LEU A 413 -34.11 2.72 10.13
C LEU A 413 -35.33 2.83 11.07
N ASN A 414 -35.46 3.94 11.79
CA ASN A 414 -36.48 4.19 12.83
C ASN A 414 -36.61 3.07 13.88
N ILE A 415 -35.51 2.35 14.17
CA ILE A 415 -35.54 1.26 15.14
C ILE A 415 -35.79 1.85 16.53
N PHE A 416 -36.62 1.19 17.33
CA PHE A 416 -37.04 1.68 18.65
C PHE A 416 -37.83 3.01 18.62
N GLY A 417 -38.41 3.37 17.47
CA GLY A 417 -39.21 4.60 17.33
C GLY A 417 -38.36 5.88 17.28
N THR A 418 -37.09 5.79 16.92
CA THR A 418 -36.22 6.94 16.68
C THR A 418 -36.49 7.59 15.33
N ASN A 419 -36.09 8.85 15.15
CA ASN A 419 -36.18 9.56 13.87
C ASN A 419 -34.79 10.09 13.49
N ILE A 420 -34.54 10.37 12.20
CA ILE A 420 -33.25 10.87 11.71
C ILE A 420 -32.81 12.19 12.39
N MET A 421 -33.75 13.01 12.87
CA MET A 421 -33.47 14.21 13.68
C MET A 421 -32.79 13.90 15.02
N MET A 422 -32.85 12.65 15.51
CA MET A 422 -32.20 12.21 16.75
C MET A 422 -30.76 11.71 16.53
N SER A 423 -30.29 11.70 15.28
CA SER A 423 -28.94 11.31 14.89
C SER A 423 -27.91 12.42 15.17
N PHE A 424 -26.64 12.13 14.93
CA PHE A 424 -25.54 13.10 15.06
C PHE A 424 -25.32 13.92 13.78
N TYR A 425 -26.36 14.24 13.02
CA TYR A 425 -26.26 14.99 11.76
C TYR A 425 -25.61 16.37 11.88
N TRP A 426 -25.56 16.92 13.09
CA TRP A 426 -25.01 18.23 13.44
C TRP A 426 -23.54 18.19 13.88
N LEU A 427 -22.95 17.02 14.13
CA LEU A 427 -21.59 16.89 14.67
C LEU A 427 -20.53 17.06 13.57
N LYS A 428 -20.31 18.31 13.16
CA LYS A 428 -19.28 18.71 12.18
C LYS A 428 -17.92 18.90 12.84
N PRO A 429 -16.80 18.87 12.08
CA PRO A 429 -15.51 19.33 12.57
C PRO A 429 -15.58 20.76 13.11
N LEU A 430 -14.79 21.07 14.14
CA LEU A 430 -14.69 22.43 14.68
C LEU A 430 -14.26 23.41 13.58
N PRO A 431 -14.74 24.68 13.59
CA PRO A 431 -14.44 25.65 12.54
C PRO A 431 -12.95 25.82 12.22
N MET A 432 -12.08 25.75 13.24
CA MET A 432 -10.61 25.81 13.06
C MET A 432 -10.00 24.65 12.27
N PHE A 433 -10.75 23.55 12.08
CA PHE A 433 -10.34 22.40 11.28
C PHE A 433 -11.11 22.27 9.96
N GLN A 434 -12.10 23.11 9.67
CA GLN A 434 -12.93 22.97 8.47
C GLN A 434 -12.17 23.29 7.16
N TRP A 435 -11.08 24.05 7.23
CA TRP A 435 -10.29 24.44 6.05
C TRP A 435 -9.64 23.26 5.29
N MET A 436 -9.50 22.09 5.93
CA MET A 436 -8.91 20.91 5.29
C MET A 436 -9.91 20.08 4.48
N PHE A 437 -11.20 20.42 4.55
CA PHE A 437 -12.29 19.69 3.88
C PHE A 437 -13.03 20.59 2.89
N SER A 438 -13.50 19.99 1.80
CA SER A 438 -14.53 20.60 0.94
C SER A 438 -15.88 20.02 1.38
N ASP A 439 -16.85 20.88 1.72
CA ASP A 439 -18.15 20.49 2.32
C ASP A 439 -18.03 19.75 3.68
N PRO A 440 -17.51 20.43 4.74
CA PRO A 440 -17.28 19.78 6.03
C PRO A 440 -18.57 19.28 6.68
N SER A 441 -18.62 17.98 6.97
CA SER A 441 -19.81 17.26 7.43
C SER A 441 -19.50 16.23 8.52
N ILE A 442 -20.54 15.53 9.00
CA ILE A 442 -20.39 14.40 9.92
C ILE A 442 -19.56 13.25 9.31
N ASN A 443 -19.53 13.11 7.98
CA ASN A 443 -18.72 12.10 7.30
C ASN A 443 -17.22 12.30 7.58
N ASP A 444 -16.76 13.55 7.52
CA ASP A 444 -15.36 13.91 7.79
C ASP A 444 -14.99 13.73 9.25
N TRP A 445 -15.90 14.09 10.16
CA TRP A 445 -15.70 13.86 11.58
C TRP A 445 -15.50 12.37 11.86
N VAL A 446 -16.36 11.50 11.33
CA VAL A 446 -16.21 10.05 11.51
C VAL A 446 -14.91 9.56 10.87
N MET A 447 -14.56 10.01 9.65
CA MET A 447 -13.35 9.58 8.95
C MET A 447 -12.07 9.84 9.76
N VAL A 448 -11.90 11.07 10.26
CA VAL A 448 -10.70 11.45 11.03
C VAL A 448 -10.52 10.53 12.23
N HIS A 449 -11.61 10.24 12.94
CA HIS A 449 -11.55 9.42 14.15
C HIS A 449 -11.47 7.91 13.85
N VAL A 450 -11.97 7.45 12.71
CA VAL A 450 -11.77 6.06 12.24
C VAL A 450 -10.30 5.83 11.89
N ILE A 451 -9.63 6.78 11.24
CA ILE A 451 -8.19 6.66 10.94
C ILE A 451 -7.35 6.66 12.22
N THR A 452 -7.66 7.52 13.20
CA THR A 452 -6.94 7.49 14.48
C THR A 452 -7.20 6.18 15.24
N ALA A 453 -8.44 5.72 15.32
CA ALA A 453 -8.80 4.43 15.92
C ALA A 453 -8.07 3.25 15.24
N GLY A 454 -8.13 3.15 13.91
CA GLY A 454 -7.46 2.09 13.16
C GLY A 454 -5.94 2.12 13.29
N SER A 455 -5.34 3.31 13.27
CA SER A 455 -3.90 3.50 13.46
C SER A 455 -3.46 3.04 14.85
N LEU A 456 -4.14 3.50 15.91
CA LEU A 456 -3.84 3.10 17.29
C LEU A 456 -4.09 1.61 17.52
N PHE A 457 -5.08 1.02 16.87
CA PHE A 457 -5.38 -0.41 16.98
C PHE A 457 -4.23 -1.26 16.43
N SER A 458 -3.70 -0.92 15.26
CA SER A 458 -2.49 -1.57 14.73
C SER A 458 -1.22 -1.28 15.56
N LEU A 459 -1.11 -0.06 16.12
CA LEU A 459 0.02 0.36 16.95
C LEU A 459 0.17 -0.49 18.22
N ILE A 460 -0.92 -1.01 18.79
CA ILE A 460 -0.87 -1.94 19.94
C ILE A 460 0.05 -3.13 19.62
N ALA A 461 -0.08 -3.75 18.44
CA ALA A 461 0.77 -4.87 18.05
C ALA A 461 2.23 -4.44 17.82
N LEU A 462 2.45 -3.28 17.19
CA LEU A 462 3.79 -2.73 16.93
C LEU A 462 4.55 -2.38 18.22
N VAL A 463 3.88 -1.78 19.20
CA VAL A 463 4.46 -1.49 20.53
C VAL A 463 4.84 -2.78 21.25
N ARG A 464 4.01 -3.83 21.13
CA ARG A 464 4.33 -5.16 21.68
C ARG A 464 5.50 -5.83 20.99
N ILE A 465 5.71 -5.60 19.68
CA ILE A 465 6.94 -6.04 18.99
C ILE A 465 8.16 -5.31 19.56
N ALA A 466 8.07 -3.99 19.74
CA ALA A 466 9.19 -3.17 20.19
C ALA A 466 9.62 -3.50 21.63
N PHE A 467 8.67 -3.68 22.55
CA PHE A 467 8.97 -3.86 23.97
C PHE A 467 8.98 -5.31 24.43
N PHE A 468 8.08 -6.15 23.92
CA PHE A 468 7.84 -7.49 24.47
C PHE A 468 8.46 -8.62 23.64
N ALA A 469 9.62 -8.32 23.03
CA ALA A 469 10.33 -9.23 22.13
C ALA A 469 10.93 -10.44 22.85
N HIS A 470 11.68 -10.22 23.94
CA HIS A 470 12.32 -11.29 24.73
C HIS A 470 11.50 -11.69 25.96
N THR A 471 11.03 -10.71 26.72
CA THR A 471 10.21 -10.88 27.93
C THR A 471 9.00 -9.95 27.86
N SER A 472 7.98 -10.25 28.66
CA SER A 472 6.73 -9.48 28.81
C SER A 472 6.33 -9.61 30.29
N PRO A 473 5.57 -8.68 30.88
CA PRO A 473 5.20 -8.78 32.30
C PRO A 473 4.66 -10.15 32.72
N LEU A 474 3.70 -10.70 31.96
CA LEU A 474 3.17 -12.05 32.23
C LEU A 474 4.20 -13.17 32.02
N TRP A 475 5.09 -13.03 31.03
CA TRP A 475 6.09 -14.05 30.74
C TRP A 475 7.17 -14.10 31.81
N ASP A 476 7.58 -12.93 32.31
CA ASP A 476 8.56 -12.81 33.39
C ASP A 476 7.98 -13.33 34.72
N ASP A 477 6.72 -13.00 35.03
CA ASP A 477 5.99 -13.52 36.19
C ASP A 477 5.94 -15.07 36.22
N LEU A 478 5.73 -15.69 35.05
CA LEU A 478 5.74 -17.15 34.91
C LEU A 478 7.16 -17.76 34.84
N GLY A 479 8.21 -16.94 34.82
CA GLY A 479 9.60 -17.39 34.66
C GLY A 479 9.90 -17.99 33.27
N LEU A 480 9.25 -17.47 32.23
CA LEU A 480 9.39 -17.90 30.84
C LEU A 480 10.08 -16.82 29.99
N LYS A 481 10.76 -17.25 28.92
CA LYS A 481 11.41 -16.34 27.95
C LYS A 481 11.09 -16.73 26.51
N LYS A 482 11.21 -15.75 25.62
CA LYS A 482 11.09 -15.90 24.17
C LYS A 482 12.50 -15.94 23.56
N ASN A 483 12.91 -17.10 23.03
CA ASN A 483 14.26 -17.33 22.51
C ASN A 483 14.33 -17.34 20.96
N SER A 484 13.17 -17.36 20.29
CA SER A 484 13.03 -17.21 18.85
C SER A 484 11.98 -16.13 18.59
N TYR A 485 12.13 -15.39 17.50
CA TYR A 485 11.13 -14.42 17.09
C TYR A 485 9.91 -15.04 16.39
N SER A 486 9.92 -16.37 16.13
CA SER A 486 8.99 -17.06 15.20
C SER A 486 8.35 -18.35 15.74
N PHE A 487 8.57 -18.70 17.01
CA PHE A 487 7.94 -19.89 17.59
C PHE A 487 6.42 -19.70 17.65
N PRO A 488 5.60 -20.71 17.27
CA PRO A 488 4.17 -20.51 17.08
C PRO A 488 3.36 -20.51 18.38
N CYS A 489 3.80 -21.29 19.38
CA CYS A 489 3.20 -21.44 20.71
C CYS A 489 4.12 -22.26 21.64
N LEU A 490 3.75 -22.37 22.92
CA LEU A 490 4.36 -23.30 23.89
C LEU A 490 3.48 -24.52 24.20
N GLY A 491 2.32 -24.65 23.57
CA GLY A 491 1.31 -25.67 23.83
C GLY A 491 0.14 -25.14 24.68
N PRO A 492 -0.72 -26.03 25.20
CA PRO A 492 -1.99 -25.66 25.85
C PRO A 492 -1.84 -25.20 27.31
N VAL A 493 -0.61 -25.07 27.80
CA VAL A 493 -0.35 -24.65 29.19
C VAL A 493 -0.92 -23.24 29.44
N TYR A 494 -1.41 -22.99 30.66
CA TYR A 494 -2.01 -21.72 31.08
C TYR A 494 -3.19 -21.25 30.22
N GLY A 495 -3.95 -22.17 29.64
CA GLY A 495 -5.11 -21.87 28.79
C GLY A 495 -4.77 -21.66 27.31
N GLY A 496 -3.49 -21.78 26.92
CA GLY A 496 -3.03 -21.63 25.55
C GLY A 496 -2.08 -20.45 25.39
N THR A 497 -1.01 -20.65 24.61
CA THR A 497 0.09 -19.68 24.44
C THR A 497 0.35 -19.36 22.97
N CYS A 498 -0.69 -19.42 22.15
CA CYS A 498 -0.63 -19.15 20.71
C CYS A 498 -0.38 -17.66 20.43
N GLY A 499 0.44 -17.36 19.42
CA GLY A 499 0.48 -16.00 18.86
C GLY A 499 1.30 -14.98 19.65
N VAL A 500 2.21 -15.43 20.50
CA VAL A 500 2.95 -14.59 21.46
C VAL A 500 4.32 -14.10 20.94
N SER A 501 4.82 -14.70 19.85
CA SER A 501 6.08 -14.30 19.23
C SER A 501 5.94 -12.98 18.49
N ILE A 502 7.04 -12.27 18.25
CA ILE A 502 6.97 -10.97 17.53
C ILE A 502 6.55 -11.14 16.06
N GLN A 503 6.79 -12.30 15.44
CA GLN A 503 6.27 -12.59 14.10
C GLN A 503 4.75 -12.74 14.10
N ASP A 504 4.18 -13.35 15.13
CA ASP A 504 2.72 -13.42 15.26
C ASP A 504 2.10 -12.04 15.47
N GLN A 505 2.75 -11.18 16.26
CA GLN A 505 2.29 -9.81 16.47
C GLN A 505 2.32 -8.99 15.17
N LEU A 506 3.30 -9.22 14.28
CA LEU A 506 3.30 -8.61 12.94
C LEU A 506 2.05 -9.00 12.14
N TRP A 507 1.67 -10.28 12.17
CA TRP A 507 0.47 -10.76 11.48
C TRP A 507 -0.79 -10.08 12.01
N PHE A 508 -0.91 -9.90 13.33
CA PHE A 508 -2.02 -9.14 13.90
C PHE A 508 -1.99 -7.66 13.50
N ALA A 509 -0.83 -7.01 13.45
CA ALA A 509 -0.72 -5.63 12.97
C ALA A 509 -1.23 -5.49 11.53
N MET A 510 -0.87 -6.43 10.64
CA MET A 510 -1.35 -6.47 9.26
C MET A 510 -2.86 -6.68 9.19
N LEU A 511 -3.41 -7.65 9.91
CA LEU A 511 -4.85 -7.95 9.92
C LEU A 511 -5.68 -6.80 10.50
N TRP A 512 -5.20 -6.17 11.59
CA TRP A 512 -5.85 -5.01 12.20
C TRP A 512 -5.72 -3.76 11.31
N GLY A 513 -4.60 -3.62 10.61
CA GLY A 513 -4.37 -2.54 9.64
C GLY A 513 -5.35 -2.55 8.46
N ILE A 514 -5.96 -3.70 8.14
CA ILE A 514 -7.00 -3.79 7.09
C ILE A 514 -8.13 -2.80 7.37
N LYS A 515 -8.55 -2.60 8.62
CA LYS A 515 -9.68 -1.71 8.95
C LYS A 515 -9.39 -0.24 8.65
N GLY A 516 -8.18 0.23 8.97
CA GLY A 516 -7.73 1.58 8.65
C GLY A 516 -7.55 1.78 7.15
N LEU A 517 -6.88 0.83 6.49
CA LEU A 517 -6.66 0.86 5.04
C LEU A 517 -7.97 0.78 4.24
N SER A 518 -8.91 -0.07 4.66
CA SER A 518 -10.23 -0.15 4.04
C SER A 518 -10.98 1.17 4.20
N ALA A 519 -10.98 1.80 5.38
CA ALA A 519 -11.65 3.10 5.55
C ALA A 519 -11.15 4.18 4.58
N VAL A 520 -9.86 4.17 4.23
CA VAL A 520 -9.31 5.06 3.18
C VAL A 520 -9.97 4.82 1.83
N CYS A 521 -10.10 3.56 1.38
CA CYS A 521 -10.76 3.24 0.11
C CYS A 521 -12.18 3.77 0.04
N TRP A 522 -12.97 3.59 1.11
CA TRP A 522 -14.37 4.05 1.14
C TRP A 522 -14.44 5.58 1.08
N TYR A 523 -13.58 6.27 1.83
CA TYR A 523 -13.62 7.73 1.90
C TYR A 523 -13.13 8.40 0.61
N ILE A 524 -12.05 7.90 0.00
CA ILE A 524 -11.55 8.48 -1.27
C ILE A 524 -12.49 8.21 -2.44
N ASP A 525 -13.26 7.12 -2.40
CA ASP A 525 -14.27 6.81 -3.43
C ASP A 525 -15.64 7.47 -3.16
N GLY A 526 -15.75 8.31 -2.13
CA GLY A 526 -16.99 9.05 -1.86
C GLY A 526 -18.12 8.18 -1.30
N ALA A 527 -17.79 7.16 -0.51
CA ALA A 527 -18.76 6.44 0.29
C ALA A 527 -19.13 7.22 1.57
N TRP A 528 -20.39 7.13 1.98
CA TRP A 528 -20.87 7.71 3.22
C TRP A 528 -20.57 6.76 4.39
N ILE A 529 -19.50 7.03 5.14
CA ILE A 529 -19.07 6.20 6.27
C ILE A 529 -19.61 6.68 7.63
N ALA A 530 -20.33 7.80 7.65
CA ALA A 530 -21.00 8.30 8.85
C ALA A 530 -22.16 7.40 9.34
N SER A 531 -22.66 6.51 8.48
CA SER A 531 -23.63 5.48 8.84
C SER A 531 -23.49 4.23 7.98
N MET A 532 -24.09 3.13 8.42
CA MET A 532 -23.95 1.84 7.75
C MET A 532 -24.90 1.69 6.56
N MET A 533 -25.96 2.51 6.51
CA MET A 533 -26.98 2.53 5.48
C MET A 533 -27.15 3.97 4.98
N TYR A 534 -27.10 4.21 3.68
CA TYR A 534 -27.35 5.53 3.10
C TYR A 534 -27.75 5.33 1.64
N GLY A 535 -28.72 6.13 1.15
CA GLY A 535 -29.31 5.98 -0.18
C GLY A 535 -30.27 4.79 -0.33
N VAL A 536 -30.43 3.98 0.72
CA VAL A 536 -31.34 2.83 0.75
C VAL A 536 -32.79 3.32 0.68
N PRO A 537 -33.67 2.71 -0.13
CA PRO A 537 -35.09 3.05 -0.17
C PRO A 537 -35.85 2.45 1.03
N ALA A 538 -35.33 2.64 2.24
CA ALA A 538 -35.93 2.20 3.49
C ALA A 538 -35.93 3.38 4.47
N ALA A 539 -37.11 3.66 5.04
CA ALA A 539 -37.30 4.67 6.06
C ALA A 539 -36.64 6.03 5.69
N ASP A 540 -35.71 6.53 6.50
CA ASP A 540 -35.13 7.87 6.39
C ASP A 540 -33.74 7.91 5.73
N ALA A 541 -33.22 6.79 5.22
CA ALA A 541 -31.83 6.74 4.70
C ALA A 541 -31.55 7.66 3.48
N LYS A 542 -32.60 8.17 2.82
CA LYS A 542 -32.51 9.18 1.74
C LYS A 542 -32.69 10.63 2.24
N ALA A 543 -32.95 10.84 3.52
CA ALA A 543 -33.18 12.17 4.08
C ALA A 543 -31.88 12.92 4.43
N TRP A 544 -30.74 12.22 4.52
CA TRP A 544 -29.42 12.77 4.89
C TRP A 544 -29.02 14.02 4.12
N ASP A 545 -29.16 14.00 2.79
CA ASP A 545 -28.76 15.09 1.91
C ASP A 545 -29.45 16.40 2.31
N SER A 546 -30.74 16.30 2.63
CA SER A 546 -31.54 17.45 3.01
C SER A 546 -31.33 17.91 4.45
N ILE A 547 -31.26 16.99 5.42
CA ILE A 547 -31.18 17.32 6.85
C ILE A 547 -29.78 17.81 7.26
N ALA A 548 -28.73 17.24 6.68
CA ALA A 548 -27.35 17.65 6.94
C ALA A 548 -26.87 18.78 6.01
N HIS A 549 -27.71 19.18 5.05
CA HIS A 549 -27.41 20.16 4.00
C HIS A 549 -26.15 19.80 3.21
N LEU A 550 -26.07 18.54 2.77
CA LEU A 550 -24.95 18.07 1.96
C LEU A 550 -25.01 18.74 0.59
N HIS A 551 -23.88 19.25 0.12
CA HIS A 551 -23.75 19.81 -1.22
C HIS A 551 -23.42 18.72 -2.26
N HIS A 552 -22.96 17.56 -1.79
CA HIS A 552 -22.68 16.38 -2.60
C HIS A 552 -23.63 15.24 -2.26
N HIS A 553 -23.85 14.35 -3.23
CA HIS A 553 -24.54 13.08 -3.03
C HIS A 553 -23.51 11.94 -3.11
N TYR A 554 -23.29 11.28 -1.97
CA TYR A 554 -22.37 10.16 -1.82
C TYR A 554 -22.95 8.91 -2.50
N THR A 555 -22.12 7.91 -2.79
CA THR A 555 -22.59 6.71 -3.52
C THR A 555 -23.61 5.92 -2.70
N SER A 556 -23.27 5.60 -1.45
CA SER A 556 -24.04 4.73 -0.56
C SER A 556 -23.42 4.66 0.84
N GLY A 557 -24.13 4.02 1.79
CA GLY A 557 -23.60 3.70 3.13
C GLY A 557 -22.77 2.41 3.13
N ILE A 558 -22.06 2.12 4.23
CA ILE A 558 -21.07 1.03 4.33
C ILE A 558 -21.57 -0.32 3.77
N PHE A 559 -22.78 -0.76 4.11
CA PHE A 559 -23.33 -2.04 3.63
C PHE A 559 -23.89 -1.93 2.21
N TYR A 560 -24.58 -0.83 1.92
CA TYR A 560 -25.22 -0.63 0.63
C TYR A 560 -24.21 -0.40 -0.50
N TYR A 561 -22.98 -0.01 -0.17
CA TYR A 561 -21.84 0.12 -1.07
C TYR A 561 -21.51 -1.16 -1.83
N PHE A 562 -21.60 -2.32 -1.17
CA PHE A 562 -21.43 -3.59 -1.86
C PHE A 562 -22.54 -3.86 -2.88
N TRP A 563 -23.73 -3.33 -2.67
CA TRP A 563 -24.87 -3.55 -3.57
C TRP A 563 -24.83 -2.60 -4.77
N THR A 564 -24.48 -1.33 -4.58
CA THR A 564 -24.43 -0.33 -5.66
C THR A 564 -23.24 -0.53 -6.57
N GLU A 565 -22.03 -0.64 -6.00
CA GLU A 565 -20.78 -0.66 -6.78
C GLU A 565 -20.61 -1.94 -7.60
N THR A 566 -21.24 -3.05 -7.16
CA THR A 566 -21.14 -4.32 -7.88
C THR A 566 -21.94 -4.36 -9.17
N VAL A 567 -22.84 -3.39 -9.42
CA VAL A 567 -23.58 -3.29 -10.70
C VAL A 567 -22.61 -3.21 -11.89
N THR A 568 -21.55 -2.42 -11.78
CA THR A 568 -20.53 -2.23 -12.83
C THR A 568 -19.47 -3.32 -12.81
N ILE A 569 -19.19 -3.93 -11.65
CA ILE A 569 -18.32 -5.10 -11.55
C ILE A 569 -18.92 -6.29 -12.30
N PHE A 570 -20.22 -6.55 -12.12
CA PHE A 570 -20.93 -7.65 -12.81
C PHE A 570 -21.16 -7.40 -14.30
N SER A 571 -21.08 -6.15 -14.78
CA SER A 571 -21.18 -5.87 -16.21
C SER A 571 -19.91 -6.22 -16.98
N SER A 572 -18.75 -6.28 -16.30
CA SER A 572 -17.48 -6.73 -16.88
C SER A 572 -17.17 -8.19 -16.49
N SER A 573 -16.97 -9.04 -17.50
CA SER A 573 -16.51 -10.42 -17.27
C SER A 573 -15.14 -10.46 -16.58
N HIS A 574 -14.25 -9.54 -16.93
CA HIS A 574 -12.92 -9.45 -16.34
C HIS A 574 -12.99 -9.12 -14.84
N LEU A 575 -13.70 -8.06 -14.46
CA LEU A 575 -13.86 -7.69 -13.04
C LEU A 575 -14.59 -8.78 -12.24
N SER A 576 -15.58 -9.45 -12.86
CA SER A 576 -16.28 -10.59 -12.25
C SER A 576 -15.34 -11.76 -11.95
N THR A 577 -14.38 -12.07 -12.83
CA THR A 577 -13.40 -13.13 -12.55
C THR A 577 -12.48 -12.79 -11.39
N ILE A 578 -12.02 -11.53 -11.30
CA ILE A 578 -11.20 -11.07 -10.18
C ILE A 578 -11.99 -11.15 -8.87
N LEU A 579 -13.28 -10.79 -8.89
CA LEU A 579 -14.18 -10.90 -7.73
C LEU A 579 -14.24 -12.34 -7.20
N MET A 580 -14.42 -13.33 -8.09
CA MET A 580 -14.46 -14.74 -7.69
C MET A 580 -13.12 -15.25 -7.17
N ILE A 581 -12.01 -14.90 -7.84
CA ILE A 581 -10.66 -15.33 -7.46
C ILE A 581 -10.26 -14.73 -6.11
N GLY A 582 -10.52 -13.44 -5.87
CA GLY A 582 -10.19 -12.77 -4.62
C GLY A 582 -10.88 -13.43 -3.41
N HIS A 583 -12.18 -13.74 -3.54
CA HIS A 583 -12.92 -14.48 -2.50
C HIS A 583 -12.36 -15.89 -2.29
N LEU A 584 -12.05 -16.61 -3.37
CA LEU A 584 -11.45 -17.94 -3.31
C LEU A 584 -10.12 -17.93 -2.54
N VAL A 585 -9.21 -17.04 -2.91
CA VAL A 585 -7.90 -16.88 -2.25
C VAL A 585 -8.07 -16.52 -0.79
N TRP A 586 -9.00 -15.60 -0.48
CA TRP A 586 -9.26 -15.15 0.87
C TRP A 586 -9.73 -16.28 1.79
N PHE A 587 -10.76 -17.06 1.43
CA PHE A 587 -11.33 -18.05 2.36
C PHE A 587 -10.39 -19.24 2.61
N ILE A 588 -9.48 -19.55 1.68
CA ILE A 588 -8.45 -20.60 1.88
C ILE A 588 -7.57 -20.27 3.11
N SER A 589 -7.44 -18.99 3.49
CA SER A 589 -6.72 -18.59 4.70
C SER A 589 -7.26 -19.25 5.98
N PHE A 590 -8.56 -19.60 6.04
CA PHE A 590 -9.15 -20.25 7.22
C PHE A 590 -8.61 -21.65 7.46
N ALA A 591 -8.30 -22.41 6.41
CA ALA A 591 -7.72 -23.76 6.50
C ALA A 591 -6.29 -23.78 7.09
N VAL A 592 -5.68 -22.61 7.32
CA VAL A 592 -4.34 -22.47 7.89
C VAL A 592 -4.31 -21.57 9.14
N TRP A 593 -5.33 -20.74 9.35
CA TRP A 593 -5.44 -19.87 10.52
C TRP A 593 -6.19 -20.51 11.70
N PHE A 594 -7.11 -21.43 11.45
CA PHE A 594 -7.80 -22.13 12.52
C PHE A 594 -6.87 -23.10 13.26
N GLU A 595 -7.25 -23.47 14.48
CA GLU A 595 -6.50 -24.39 15.32
C GLU A 595 -6.65 -25.86 14.86
N ASP A 596 -6.43 -26.11 13.56
CA ASP A 596 -6.75 -27.35 12.85
C ASP A 596 -5.51 -28.13 12.38
N ARG A 597 -4.30 -27.59 12.61
CA ARG A 597 -3.06 -28.15 12.04
C ARG A 597 -2.83 -29.61 12.43
N GLY A 598 -3.26 -30.00 13.64
CA GLY A 598 -3.24 -31.41 14.08
C GLY A 598 -4.16 -32.29 13.23
N SER A 599 -5.40 -31.85 13.00
CA SER A 599 -6.38 -32.53 12.15
C SER A 599 -5.88 -32.68 10.71
N ARG A 600 -5.25 -31.64 10.14
CA ARG A 600 -4.64 -31.71 8.80
C ARG A 600 -3.52 -32.76 8.72
N LEU A 601 -2.71 -32.90 9.78
CA LEU A 601 -1.68 -33.93 9.84
C LEU A 601 -2.27 -35.35 9.84
N GLU A 602 -3.39 -35.57 10.55
CA GLU A 602 -4.09 -36.85 10.56
C GLU A 602 -4.61 -37.20 9.15
N GLY A 603 -5.28 -36.26 8.49
CA GLY A 603 -5.76 -36.44 7.12
C GLY A 603 -4.64 -36.76 6.13
N ALA A 604 -3.49 -36.12 6.24
CA ALA A 604 -2.32 -36.38 5.38
C ALA A 604 -1.76 -37.80 5.53
N ASP A 605 -1.75 -38.37 6.74
CA ASP A 605 -1.34 -39.76 6.96
C ASP A 605 -2.34 -40.74 6.33
N ILE A 606 -3.65 -40.50 6.50
CA ILE A 606 -4.69 -41.34 5.90
C ILE A 606 -4.64 -41.28 4.37
N GLN A 607 -4.53 -40.08 3.77
CA GLN A 607 -4.40 -39.92 2.31
C GLN A 607 -3.15 -40.63 1.76
N THR A 608 -2.03 -40.54 2.47
CA THR A 608 -0.79 -41.26 2.12
C THR A 608 -1.03 -42.78 2.06
N ARG A 609 -1.75 -43.32 3.05
CA ARG A 609 -2.10 -44.76 3.08
C ARG A 609 -3.05 -45.13 1.94
N THR A 610 -4.02 -44.28 1.62
CA THR A 610 -4.98 -44.49 0.52
C THR A 610 -4.28 -44.53 -0.83
N ILE A 611 -3.42 -43.55 -1.15
CA ILE A 611 -2.65 -43.57 -2.41
C ILE A 611 -1.75 -44.81 -2.50
N ARG A 612 -1.07 -45.14 -1.41
CA ARG A 612 -0.25 -46.35 -1.33
C ARG A 612 -1.07 -47.64 -1.54
N TRP A 613 -2.33 -47.65 -1.11
CA TRP A 613 -3.25 -48.76 -1.36
C TRP A 613 -3.72 -48.81 -2.81
N LEU A 614 -4.03 -47.65 -3.43
CA LEU A 614 -4.45 -47.57 -4.83
C LEU A 614 -3.35 -48.05 -5.78
N GLY A 615 -2.10 -47.62 -5.60
CA GLY A 615 -0.94 -48.12 -6.37
C GLY A 615 -0.44 -49.50 -5.94
N LYS A 616 -1.24 -50.25 -5.17
CA LYS A 616 -1.04 -51.68 -4.92
C LYS A 616 -2.00 -52.55 -5.72
N LYS A 617 -3.20 -52.04 -6.05
CA LYS A 617 -4.29 -52.83 -6.67
C LYS A 617 -4.72 -52.36 -8.06
N PHE A 618 -4.67 -51.05 -8.33
CA PHE A 618 -5.15 -50.49 -9.60
C PHE A 618 -4.02 -50.16 -10.58
N LEU A 619 -2.83 -49.84 -10.05
CA LEU A 619 -1.61 -49.58 -10.79
C LEU A 619 -0.49 -50.41 -10.17
N ASN A 620 0.62 -50.60 -10.90
CA ASN A 620 1.84 -51.18 -10.34
C ASN A 620 2.41 -50.28 -9.21
N ARG A 621 3.45 -50.75 -8.51
CA ARG A 621 4.04 -50.10 -7.31
C ARG A 621 4.79 -48.80 -7.61
N ASP A 622 4.11 -47.82 -8.18
CA ASP A 622 4.70 -46.57 -8.67
C ASP A 622 4.51 -45.39 -7.69
N VAL A 623 3.90 -45.62 -6.52
CA VAL A 623 3.52 -44.55 -5.57
C VAL A 623 4.36 -44.56 -4.30
N ASN A 624 5.39 -43.73 -4.27
CA ASN A 624 6.19 -43.40 -3.08
C ASN A 624 6.09 -41.91 -2.75
N PHE A 625 4.89 -41.46 -2.38
CA PHE A 625 4.65 -40.08 -1.95
C PHE A 625 3.99 -40.05 -0.57
N ARG A 626 4.45 -39.15 0.30
CA ARG A 626 3.84 -38.89 1.61
C ARG A 626 3.47 -37.42 1.68
N PHE A 627 2.21 -37.12 1.97
CA PHE A 627 1.71 -35.75 1.97
C PHE A 627 2.35 -34.93 3.09
N PRO A 628 3.07 -33.84 2.77
CA PRO A 628 3.53 -32.90 3.78
C PRO A 628 2.39 -31.95 4.19
N VAL A 629 2.38 -31.54 5.46
CA VAL A 629 1.50 -30.46 5.94
C VAL A 629 2.33 -29.28 6.43
N LEU A 630 1.83 -28.06 6.22
CA LEU A 630 2.50 -26.86 6.70
C LEU A 630 2.66 -26.90 8.24
N THR A 631 3.77 -26.35 8.71
CA THR A 631 3.95 -26.09 10.15
C THR A 631 3.02 -24.97 10.61
N ILE A 632 2.86 -24.75 11.91
CA ILE A 632 2.00 -23.66 12.41
C ILE A 632 2.56 -22.30 11.97
N SER A 633 3.88 -22.09 12.06
CA SER A 633 4.51 -20.83 11.63
C SER A 633 4.34 -20.59 10.12
N ASP A 634 4.54 -21.62 9.29
CA ASP A 634 4.28 -21.52 7.84
C ASP A 634 2.79 -21.29 7.54
N SER A 635 1.89 -21.90 8.33
CA SER A 635 0.44 -21.75 8.18
C SER A 635 0.00 -20.32 8.44
N LYS A 636 0.52 -19.67 9.50
CA LYS A 636 0.23 -18.25 9.77
C LYS A 636 0.85 -17.32 8.73
N LEU A 637 2.06 -17.60 8.25
CA LEU A 637 2.69 -16.85 7.15
C LEU A 637 1.81 -16.93 5.89
N ALA A 638 1.51 -18.14 5.41
CA ALA A 638 0.68 -18.34 4.23
C ALA A 638 -0.72 -17.77 4.41
N GLY A 639 -1.35 -18.01 5.56
CA GLY A 639 -2.69 -17.53 5.89
C GLY A 639 -2.78 -16.01 5.90
N THR A 640 -1.77 -15.30 6.42
CA THR A 640 -1.74 -13.83 6.42
C THR A 640 -1.67 -13.28 5.00
N PHE A 641 -0.82 -13.87 4.15
CA PHE A 641 -0.67 -13.46 2.75
C PHE A 641 -1.94 -13.73 1.94
N LEU A 642 -2.61 -14.86 2.17
CA LEU A 642 -3.88 -15.19 1.51
C LEU A 642 -5.01 -14.26 1.96
N TYR A 643 -5.13 -13.99 3.27
CA TYR A 643 -6.17 -13.09 3.80
C TYR A 643 -5.96 -11.65 3.33
N PHE A 644 -4.75 -11.12 3.47
CA PHE A 644 -4.41 -9.76 3.09
C PHE A 644 -4.46 -9.59 1.55
N GLY A 645 -3.80 -10.50 0.82
CA GLY A 645 -3.77 -10.47 -0.65
C GLY A 645 -5.16 -10.63 -1.28
N GLY A 646 -5.94 -11.62 -0.84
CA GLY A 646 -7.31 -11.81 -1.32
C GLY A 646 -8.20 -10.60 -1.08
N THR A 647 -8.11 -9.98 0.10
CA THR A 647 -8.87 -8.76 0.42
C THR A 647 -8.49 -7.59 -0.50
N PHE A 648 -7.20 -7.30 -0.68
CA PHE A 648 -6.79 -6.13 -1.47
C PHE A 648 -6.87 -6.33 -2.98
N MET A 649 -6.93 -7.57 -3.47
CA MET A 649 -7.36 -7.85 -4.85
C MET A 649 -8.81 -7.41 -5.09
N LEU A 650 -9.66 -7.46 -4.07
CA LEU A 650 -11.06 -7.03 -4.17
C LEU A 650 -11.22 -5.52 -3.97
N VAL A 651 -10.41 -4.91 -3.08
CA VAL A 651 -10.37 -3.44 -2.91
C VAL A 651 -10.00 -2.75 -4.22
N PHE A 652 -9.14 -3.35 -5.03
CA PHE A 652 -8.83 -2.86 -6.38
C PHE A 652 -10.10 -2.66 -7.22
N LEU A 653 -11.11 -3.54 -7.09
CA LEU A 653 -12.35 -3.45 -7.87
C LEU A 653 -13.15 -2.19 -7.55
N PHE A 654 -13.16 -1.76 -6.27
CA PHE A 654 -13.85 -0.54 -5.85
C PHE A 654 -13.18 0.74 -6.37
N LEU A 655 -11.89 0.70 -6.68
CA LEU A 655 -11.19 1.88 -7.20
C LEU A 655 -11.23 1.95 -8.73
N VAL A 656 -11.37 0.80 -9.42
CA VAL A 656 -11.29 0.70 -10.89
C VAL A 656 -12.61 0.44 -11.58
N ASN A 657 -13.72 0.38 -10.85
CA ASN A 657 -15.05 0.20 -11.41
C ASN A 657 -15.74 1.53 -11.75
N GLY A 658 -15.14 2.68 -11.43
CA GLY A 658 -15.61 4.04 -11.77
C GLY A 658 -15.90 4.88 -10.52
N PHE A 659 -15.96 6.20 -10.65
CA PHE A 659 -16.30 7.11 -9.57
C PHE A 659 -17.73 7.65 -9.76
N TYR A 660 -18.64 7.26 -8.87
CA TYR A 660 -20.08 7.49 -9.04
C TYR A 660 -20.69 8.49 -8.02
N GLN A 661 -19.87 9.33 -7.40
CA GLN A 661 -20.35 10.45 -6.59
C GLN A 661 -20.95 11.54 -7.49
N THR A 662 -22.05 12.17 -7.07
CA THR A 662 -22.68 13.25 -7.84
C THR A 662 -22.78 14.56 -7.05
N ASN A 663 -22.87 15.68 -7.76
CA ASN A 663 -23.03 17.02 -7.16
C ASN A 663 -24.51 17.45 -7.08
N SER A 664 -25.43 16.50 -7.11
CA SER A 664 -26.88 16.76 -7.07
C SER A 664 -27.45 16.15 -5.79
N PRO A 665 -27.56 16.93 -4.70
CA PRO A 665 -28.17 16.46 -3.46
C PRO A 665 -29.58 15.92 -3.73
N LEU A 666 -29.92 14.77 -3.14
CA LEU A 666 -31.27 14.23 -3.24
C LEU A 666 -32.27 15.18 -2.55
N PRO A 667 -33.38 15.52 -3.22
CA PRO A 667 -34.46 16.24 -2.53
C PRO A 667 -35.01 15.37 -1.38
N PRO A 668 -35.60 16.00 -0.36
CA PRO A 668 -36.25 15.27 0.73
C PRO A 668 -37.23 14.21 0.17
N PRO A 669 -37.31 13.00 0.76
CA PRO A 669 -38.19 11.93 0.28
C PRO A 669 -39.69 12.18 0.56
N VAL A 670 -40.11 13.44 0.70
CA VAL A 670 -41.48 13.87 1.03
C VAL A 670 -42.02 14.86 -0.01
N SER A 671 -43.34 14.99 -0.14
CA SER A 671 -43.96 16.00 -1.02
C SER A 671 -43.59 17.43 -0.56
N HIS A 672 -43.57 18.38 -1.50
CA HIS A 672 -43.13 19.77 -1.27
C HIS A 672 -43.75 20.49 -0.04
N ALA A 673 -44.93 20.07 0.43
CA ALA A 673 -45.61 20.65 1.59
C ALA A 673 -45.05 20.18 2.96
N ALA A 674 -44.39 19.02 3.02
CA ALA A 674 -43.76 18.52 4.24
C ALA A 674 -42.36 19.12 4.46
N VAL A 675 -41.68 19.52 3.37
CA VAL A 675 -40.35 20.16 3.38
C VAL A 675 -40.36 21.49 4.15
N SER A 676 -41.42 22.29 4.01
CA SER A 676 -41.55 23.56 4.73
C SER A 676 -41.75 23.38 6.24
N GLY A 677 -42.42 22.30 6.67
CA GLY A 677 -42.61 21.97 8.08
C GLY A 677 -41.32 21.45 8.74
N GLN A 678 -40.56 20.61 8.03
CA GLN A 678 -39.29 20.05 8.52
C GLN A 678 -38.19 21.12 8.64
N ALA A 679 -38.08 22.04 7.66
CA ALA A 679 -37.12 23.14 7.70
C ALA A 679 -37.35 24.09 8.87
N MET A 680 -38.63 24.39 9.18
CA MET A 680 -38.99 25.25 10.32
C MET A 680 -38.67 24.57 11.66
N LEU A 681 -38.90 23.26 11.77
CA LEU A 681 -38.60 22.49 12.98
C LEU A 681 -37.08 22.32 13.18
N ALA A 682 -36.33 22.07 12.11
CA ALA A 682 -34.86 21.97 12.16
C ALA A 682 -34.22 23.30 12.58
N GLN A 683 -34.69 24.44 12.07
CA GLN A 683 -34.26 25.76 12.53
C GLN A 683 -34.58 26.02 14.00
N LEU A 684 -35.76 25.60 14.47
CA LEU A 684 -36.15 25.77 15.87
C LEU A 684 -35.25 24.96 16.81
N VAL A 685 -34.96 23.70 16.44
CA VAL A 685 -34.08 22.82 17.21
C VAL A 685 -32.64 23.32 17.20
N ASP A 686 -32.12 23.74 16.05
CA ASP A 686 -30.77 24.34 15.94
C ASP A 686 -30.64 25.60 16.79
N THR A 687 -31.66 26.46 16.81
CA THR A 687 -31.70 27.66 17.65
C THR A 687 -31.73 27.30 19.15
N LEU A 688 -32.55 26.32 19.54
CA LEU A 688 -32.63 25.86 20.93
C LEU A 688 -31.32 25.21 21.41
N MET A 689 -30.69 24.39 20.57
CA MET A 689 -29.42 23.73 20.87
C MET A 689 -28.27 24.74 21.00
N LYS A 690 -28.24 25.78 20.15
CA LYS A 690 -27.28 26.90 20.24
C LYS A 690 -27.49 27.81 21.45
N MET A 691 -28.66 27.76 22.11
CA MET A 691 -28.90 28.46 23.37
C MET A 691 -28.53 27.63 24.61
N ILE A 692 -28.38 26.30 24.46
CA ILE A 692 -28.05 25.38 25.55
C ILE A 692 -26.54 25.12 25.63
N ALA A 693 -25.84 25.14 24.49
CA ALA A 693 -24.37 25.16 24.41
C ALA A 693 -23.82 26.55 24.70
#